data_AF-A0A1B7UIG8-F1
#
_entry.id   AF-A0A1B7UIG8-F1
#
_cell.length_a   1.000
_cell.length_b   1.000
_cell.length_c   1.000
_cell.angle_alpha   90.00
_cell.angle_beta   90.00
_cell.angle_gamma   90.00
#
_symmetry.space_group_name_H-M   'P 1'
#
loop_
_entity.id
_entity.type
_entity.pdbx_description
1 polymer ?
#
loop_
_entity_poly.entity_id
_entity_poly.type
_entity_poly.pdbx_seq_one_letter_code
_entity_poly.pdbx_strand_id
1 'polypeptide(L)'
;MTIPRLSELERLLQQLDEVDSAFYLSLHADDRKFLRSKLEGLPYDIQIILFNNYRSAANIVKANTDLRLVTAEIDRILPVIFLRDFNMCEKRRFDLSEEYSRRMNRMYLRELNIARFQLQPEFQRISALVSEIHAGNALTVSENSNSVSEIISETVPKNSEIVLEIPETISESVSEKILKFPKIFQKPVNAQIRTNAGDFGNFSEINAVNAQVRMKANQAAYYACAAYMKQLGLLPPKLTKKTGFSGCLKRMQDAIWWRKQLRRIQKRKTEEVMRLLGKVSKRAGKYCSDLTLKNRLAAKAASADFMARTYIVNQDQQRYSLKEISDKNVSNPTIRKGELMTRMRGIEEIAKEHGHVGSFVTLTCPSKYHCAYASSGDRIPNWNGATPYQAQQYLNQVWARIRAELARQEINIQGMRVAEPQHDGTPHWHMMLFMAPEQLAAFSAVVMKYALAEDGDEKGAKENRVKLVDIDLEKGSATGYIAKYISKNIDGQGLDADIDGGNATVAAQRVEAWASCWGIRQFQQIGGAPVTPWRELRRLKADNSKDEQFEAVRLAADKGDWKSYVQLMGGVSCKRKDLLIRPYYEVQADQQTGLIKTSWFDDQITFKLKGLLYAGRSIITRLHQWRLEQAVGRSSPLLGVL
;
A
#
# COMPACT_ATOMS: atom_id res chain seq x y z
N MET A 1 28.76 2.31 31.80
CA MET A 1 28.15 1.55 32.91
C MET A 1 26.64 1.59 32.77
N THR A 2 26.09 0.55 32.15
CA THR A 2 24.65 0.33 31.97
C THR A 2 24.12 -0.38 33.21
N ILE A 3 23.16 0.24 33.89
CA ILE A 3 22.30 -0.45 34.86
C ILE A 3 21.73 -1.69 34.13
N PRO A 4 21.89 -2.91 34.65
CA PRO A 4 21.22 -4.06 34.06
C PRO A 4 19.72 -3.83 34.28
N ARG A 5 18.99 -3.53 33.20
CA ARG A 5 17.54 -3.74 33.24
C ARG A 5 17.38 -5.22 33.52
N LEU A 6 16.82 -5.55 34.69
CA LEU A 6 16.30 -6.87 35.03
C LEU A 6 15.74 -7.51 33.76
N SER A 7 16.15 -8.73 33.47
CA SER A 7 15.67 -9.44 32.29
C SER A 7 14.14 -9.34 32.27
N GLU A 8 13.53 -9.04 31.11
CA GLU A 8 12.06 -9.03 30.97
C GLU A 8 11.39 -10.34 31.44
N LEU A 9 12.20 -11.40 31.64
CA LEU A 9 11.88 -12.69 32.22
C LEU A 9 11.30 -12.66 33.65
N GLU A 10 11.71 -11.70 34.49
CA GLU A 10 11.26 -11.64 35.89
C GLU A 10 9.92 -10.93 36.05
N ARG A 11 9.51 -10.10 35.09
CA ARG A 11 8.29 -9.28 35.22
C ARG A 11 6.98 -10.07 35.12
N LEU A 12 6.92 -11.15 34.35
CA LEU A 12 5.69 -11.96 34.30
C LEU A 12 5.52 -12.75 35.61
N LEU A 13 6.59 -13.38 36.11
CA LEU A 13 6.53 -14.19 37.35
C LEU A 13 6.41 -13.33 38.62
N GLN A 14 6.97 -12.11 38.67
CA GLN A 14 6.82 -11.18 39.80
C GLN A 14 5.51 -10.35 39.77
N GLN A 15 4.80 -10.25 38.65
CA GLN A 15 3.53 -9.49 38.58
C GLN A 15 2.27 -10.37 38.58
N LEU A 16 2.42 -11.70 38.55
CA LEU A 16 1.34 -12.66 38.80
C LEU A 16 1.01 -12.80 40.31
N ASP A 17 1.60 -11.96 41.16
CA ASP A 17 1.79 -12.17 42.61
C ASP A 17 0.57 -11.95 43.51
N GLU A 18 -0.62 -11.63 42.99
CA GLU A 18 -1.81 -11.52 43.88
C GLU A 18 -3.05 -12.30 43.41
N VAL A 19 -3.14 -12.76 42.15
CA VAL A 19 -4.33 -13.49 41.64
C VAL A 19 -4.00 -14.76 40.84
N ASP A 20 -2.85 -14.81 40.17
CA ASP A 20 -2.55 -15.86 39.17
C ASP A 20 -1.45 -16.84 39.57
N SER A 21 -0.69 -16.55 40.63
CA SER A 21 0.30 -17.44 41.25
C SER A 21 -0.32 -18.79 41.64
N ALA A 22 -1.55 -18.80 42.16
CA ALA A 22 -2.21 -20.02 42.62
C ALA A 22 -2.44 -21.07 41.52
N PHE A 23 -2.89 -20.65 40.32
CA PHE A 23 -3.07 -21.58 39.19
C PHE A 23 -1.73 -22.07 38.66
N TYR A 24 -0.76 -21.17 38.47
CA TYR A 24 0.53 -21.59 37.96
C TYR A 24 1.22 -22.56 38.92
N LEU A 25 1.15 -22.32 40.23
CA LEU A 25 1.71 -23.19 41.26
C LEU A 25 0.93 -24.51 41.42
N SER A 26 -0.34 -24.58 41.05
CA SER A 26 -1.11 -25.83 41.06
C SER A 26 -0.77 -26.78 39.90
N LEU A 27 -0.14 -26.28 38.83
CA LEU A 27 0.33 -27.11 37.72
C LEU A 27 1.48 -28.04 38.14
N HIS A 28 1.55 -29.22 37.52
CA HIS A 28 2.69 -30.12 37.66
C HIS A 28 3.99 -29.43 37.24
N ALA A 29 5.12 -29.85 37.82
CA ALA A 29 6.42 -29.21 37.58
C ALA A 29 6.80 -29.16 36.10
N ASP A 30 6.48 -30.20 35.34
CA ASP A 30 6.78 -30.28 33.91
C ASP A 30 5.88 -29.37 33.07
N ASP A 31 4.60 -29.23 33.41
CA ASP A 31 3.69 -28.30 32.74
C ASP A 31 4.09 -26.85 32.99
N ARG A 32 4.54 -26.53 34.21
CA ARG A 32 5.12 -25.21 34.52
C ARG A 32 6.34 -24.92 33.66
N LYS A 33 7.29 -25.87 33.57
CA LYS A 33 8.49 -25.74 32.73
C LYS A 33 8.11 -25.56 31.26
N PHE A 34 7.16 -26.35 30.75
CA PHE A 34 6.67 -26.27 29.38
C PHE A 34 6.04 -24.90 29.09
N LEU A 35 5.07 -24.48 29.91
CA LEU A 35 4.38 -23.20 29.80
C LEU A 35 5.39 -22.04 29.80
N ARG A 36 6.32 -22.03 30.76
CA ARG A 36 7.39 -21.02 30.84
C ARG A 36 8.23 -20.98 29.56
N SER A 37 8.69 -22.15 29.08
CA SER A 37 9.52 -22.26 27.87
C SER A 37 8.84 -21.74 26.61
N LYS A 38 7.49 -21.78 26.56
CA LYS A 38 6.70 -21.32 25.41
C LYS A 38 6.32 -19.84 25.48
N LEU A 39 6.24 -19.27 26.67
CA LEU A 39 5.96 -17.85 26.84
C LEU A 39 7.24 -17.01 26.83
N GLU A 40 8.36 -17.60 27.20
CA GLU A 40 9.68 -16.94 27.21
C GLU A 40 10.05 -16.39 25.83
N GLY A 41 10.48 -15.13 25.79
CA GLY A 41 10.87 -14.44 24.57
C GLY A 41 9.73 -13.82 23.76
N LEU A 42 8.47 -14.13 24.09
CA LEU A 42 7.32 -13.48 23.46
C LEU A 42 7.05 -12.09 24.07
N PRO A 43 6.44 -11.16 23.32
CA PRO A 43 5.95 -9.90 23.87
C PRO A 43 5.00 -10.11 25.06
N TYR A 44 5.12 -9.27 26.10
CA TYR A 44 4.30 -9.33 27.32
C TYR A 44 2.79 -9.38 27.04
N ASP A 45 2.30 -8.54 26.12
CA ASP A 45 0.89 -8.51 25.71
C ASP A 45 0.39 -9.87 25.17
N ILE A 46 1.28 -10.61 24.49
CA ILE A 46 0.99 -11.95 23.97
C ILE A 46 1.05 -12.97 25.10
N GLN A 47 2.04 -12.87 26.00
CA GLN A 47 2.20 -13.79 27.13
C GLN A 47 0.94 -13.82 28.00
N ILE A 48 0.38 -12.67 28.36
CA ILE A 48 -0.86 -12.58 29.15
C ILE A 48 -2.01 -13.31 28.44
N ILE A 49 -2.17 -13.09 27.13
CA ILE A 49 -3.27 -13.69 26.38
C ILE A 49 -3.12 -15.21 26.33
N LEU A 50 -1.91 -15.70 26.05
CA LEU A 50 -1.63 -17.12 25.98
C LEU A 50 -1.80 -17.80 27.34
N PHE A 51 -1.34 -17.17 28.43
CA PHE A 51 -1.54 -17.66 29.79
C PHE A 51 -3.02 -17.77 30.14
N ASN A 52 -3.82 -16.74 29.85
CA ASN A 52 -5.27 -16.77 30.09
C ASN A 52 -5.99 -17.82 29.26
N ASN A 53 -5.59 -18.01 28.00
CA ASN A 53 -6.11 -19.08 27.14
C ASN A 53 -5.73 -20.47 27.68
N TYR A 54 -4.51 -20.63 28.19
CA TYR A 54 -4.03 -21.86 28.81
C TYR A 54 -4.83 -22.19 30.08
N ARG A 55 -5.04 -21.20 30.95
CA ARG A 55 -5.83 -21.31 32.19
C ARG A 55 -7.29 -21.68 31.91
N SER A 56 -7.85 -21.19 30.82
CA SER A 56 -9.26 -21.41 30.45
C SER A 56 -9.49 -22.68 29.63
N ALA A 57 -8.45 -23.44 29.33
CA ALA A 57 -8.57 -24.66 28.53
C ALA A 57 -9.29 -25.77 29.31
N ALA A 58 -10.04 -26.61 28.59
CA ALA A 58 -10.83 -27.69 29.18
C ALA A 58 -9.97 -28.71 29.96
N ASN A 59 -8.72 -28.91 29.53
CA ASN A 59 -7.73 -29.73 30.23
C ASN A 59 -6.30 -29.35 29.79
N ILE A 60 -5.32 -29.78 30.59
CA ILE A 60 -3.90 -29.47 30.40
C ILE A 60 -3.34 -30.02 29.09
N VAL A 61 -3.75 -31.22 28.66
CA VAL A 61 -3.26 -31.84 27.40
C VAL A 61 -3.63 -30.98 26.19
N LYS A 62 -4.89 -30.53 26.13
CA LYS A 62 -5.36 -29.60 25.11
C LYS A 62 -4.65 -28.25 25.22
N ALA A 63 -4.51 -27.71 26.43
CA ALA A 63 -3.80 -26.45 26.67
C ALA A 63 -2.37 -26.48 26.14
N ASN A 64 -1.64 -27.57 26.41
CA ASN A 64 -0.27 -27.79 25.93
C ASN A 64 -0.20 -27.89 24.41
N THR A 65 -1.15 -28.60 23.80
CA THR A 65 -1.24 -28.77 22.34
C THR A 65 -1.53 -27.44 21.65
N ASP A 66 -2.55 -26.72 22.10
CA ASP A 66 -2.95 -25.43 21.55
C ASP A 66 -1.83 -24.40 21.71
N LEU A 67 -1.19 -24.34 22.89
CA LEU A 67 -0.07 -23.44 23.13
C LEU A 67 1.11 -23.75 22.19
N ARG A 68 1.42 -25.03 21.96
CA ARG A 68 2.49 -25.43 21.04
C ARG A 68 2.22 -24.98 19.61
N LEU A 69 0.99 -25.20 19.12
CA LEU A 69 0.60 -24.84 17.75
C LEU A 69 0.55 -23.32 17.57
N VAL A 70 -0.02 -22.60 18.54
CA VAL A 70 -0.14 -21.15 18.46
C VAL A 70 1.22 -20.46 18.56
N THR A 71 2.10 -20.89 19.46
CA THR A 71 3.45 -20.29 19.59
C THR A 71 4.30 -20.54 18.35
N ALA A 72 4.27 -21.75 17.78
CA ALA A 72 4.95 -22.04 16.52
C ALA A 72 4.46 -21.14 15.36
N GLU A 73 3.15 -20.86 15.32
CA GLU A 73 2.59 -19.97 14.32
C GLU A 73 2.95 -18.49 14.59
N ILE A 74 3.01 -18.05 15.86
CA ILE A 74 3.49 -16.72 16.23
C ILE A 74 4.93 -16.52 15.75
N ASP A 75 5.82 -17.48 16.00
CA ASP A 75 7.22 -17.44 15.55
C ASP A 75 7.34 -17.33 14.02
N ARG A 76 6.41 -17.96 13.30
CA ARG A 76 6.36 -17.89 11.83
C ARG A 76 5.91 -16.52 11.33
N ILE A 77 4.94 -15.88 11.99
CA ILE A 77 4.31 -14.65 11.48
C ILE A 77 4.91 -13.37 12.04
N LEU A 78 5.50 -13.37 13.24
CA LEU A 78 5.97 -12.17 13.93
C LEU A 78 7.46 -11.92 13.62
N PRO A 79 7.80 -10.84 12.91
CA PRO A 79 9.20 -10.48 12.68
C PRO A 79 9.99 -10.33 13.98
N VAL A 80 11.23 -10.81 14.00
CA VAL A 80 12.14 -10.80 15.15
C VAL A 80 12.24 -9.41 15.80
N ILE A 81 12.23 -8.35 14.98
CA ILE A 81 12.29 -6.97 15.48
C ILE A 81 11.12 -6.58 16.39
N PHE A 82 9.99 -7.27 16.31
CA PHE A 82 8.81 -6.96 17.11
C PHE A 82 8.65 -7.85 18.33
N LEU A 83 9.59 -8.77 18.60
CA LEU A 83 9.59 -9.53 19.85
C LEU A 83 9.77 -8.61 21.07
N ARG A 84 10.58 -7.57 20.94
CA ARG A 84 10.78 -6.54 21.99
C ARG A 84 9.98 -5.26 21.77
N ASP A 85 9.46 -5.06 20.57
CA ASP A 85 8.85 -3.81 20.13
C ASP A 85 7.43 -4.05 19.54
N PHE A 86 6.70 -5.04 20.08
CA PHE A 86 5.39 -5.47 19.55
C PHE A 86 4.38 -4.32 19.40
N ASN A 87 4.24 -3.50 20.44
CA ASN A 87 3.39 -2.31 20.46
C ASN A 87 4.22 -1.02 20.69
N MET A 88 5.35 -0.90 19.99
CA MET A 88 6.25 0.25 20.07
C MET A 88 5.57 1.60 19.79
N CYS A 89 5.98 2.60 20.56
CA CYS A 89 5.53 3.98 20.42
C CYS A 89 6.19 4.70 19.22
N GLU A 90 5.69 5.91 18.90
CA GLU A 90 6.21 6.70 17.78
C GLU A 90 7.69 7.08 17.95
N LYS A 91 8.13 7.40 19.18
CA LYS A 91 9.54 7.70 19.47
C LYS A 91 10.43 6.50 19.16
N ARG A 92 10.05 5.30 19.61
CA ARG A 92 10.81 4.07 19.33
C ARG A 92 10.87 3.75 17.84
N ARG A 93 9.78 3.96 17.10
CA ARG A 93 9.78 3.87 15.63
C ARG A 93 10.75 4.85 14.98
N PHE A 94 10.82 6.08 15.50
CA PHE A 94 11.74 7.10 15.01
C PHE A 94 13.19 6.65 15.21
N ASP A 95 13.55 6.23 16.42
CA ASP A 95 14.92 5.81 16.77
C ASP A 95 15.39 4.62 15.90
N LEU A 96 14.54 3.59 15.77
CA LEU A 96 14.84 2.43 14.91
C LEU A 96 14.95 2.82 13.43
N SER A 97 14.14 3.76 12.96
CA SER A 97 14.20 4.21 11.57
C SER A 97 15.51 4.91 11.23
N GLU A 98 16.05 5.69 12.16
CA GLU A 98 17.37 6.33 12.04
C GLU A 98 18.49 5.29 12.09
N GLU A 99 18.42 4.34 13.03
CA GLU A 99 19.40 3.27 13.18
C GLU A 99 19.53 2.42 11.91
N TYR A 100 18.40 1.92 11.39
CA TYR A 100 18.39 1.08 10.21
C TYR A 100 18.83 1.84 8.96
N SER A 101 18.36 3.07 8.77
CA SER A 101 18.81 3.93 7.68
C SER A 101 20.34 4.10 7.66
N ARG A 102 20.94 4.44 8.81
CA ARG A 102 22.41 4.60 8.93
C ARG A 102 23.14 3.28 8.68
N ARG A 103 22.60 2.16 9.16
CA ARG A 103 23.19 0.84 8.91
C ARG A 103 23.18 0.48 7.43
N MET A 104 22.07 0.71 6.73
CA MET A 104 21.99 0.52 5.28
C MET A 104 22.96 1.42 4.54
N ASN A 105 23.14 2.67 4.99
CA ASN A 105 24.12 3.57 4.39
C ASN A 105 25.56 3.07 4.56
N ARG A 106 25.92 2.56 5.75
CA ARG A 106 27.26 1.96 5.99
C ARG A 106 27.50 0.75 5.10
N MET A 107 26.50 -0.12 4.94
CA MET A 107 26.60 -1.29 4.05
C MET A 107 26.79 -0.87 2.60
N TYR A 108 26.03 0.12 2.12
CA TYR A 108 26.21 0.68 0.79
C TYR A 108 27.62 1.26 0.56
N LEU A 109 28.12 2.07 1.49
CA LEU A 109 29.45 2.68 1.38
C LEU A 109 30.57 1.62 1.38
N ARG A 110 30.41 0.53 2.14
CA ARG A 110 31.35 -0.60 2.12
C ARG A 110 31.43 -1.22 0.72
N GLU A 111 30.28 -1.58 0.13
CA GLU A 111 30.25 -2.19 -1.21
C GLU A 111 30.76 -1.24 -2.30
N LEU A 112 30.48 0.07 -2.16
CA LEU A 112 31.01 1.08 -3.06
C LEU A 112 32.54 1.17 -2.99
N ASN A 113 33.12 1.08 -1.79
CA ASN A 113 34.57 1.09 -1.61
C ASN A 113 35.22 -0.19 -2.16
N ILE A 114 34.60 -1.36 -1.95
CA ILE A 114 35.08 -2.63 -2.52
C ILE A 114 35.10 -2.56 -4.06
N ALA A 115 34.00 -2.10 -4.67
CA ALA A 115 33.91 -1.97 -6.12
C ALA A 115 34.92 -0.96 -6.68
N ARG A 116 35.19 0.13 -5.96
CA ARG A 116 36.24 1.09 -6.34
C ARG A 116 37.63 0.48 -6.26
N PHE A 117 37.93 -0.26 -5.19
CA PHE A 117 39.23 -0.89 -4.99
C PHE A 117 39.53 -1.95 -6.07
N GLN A 118 38.56 -2.80 -6.40
CA GLN A 118 38.71 -3.83 -7.44
C GLN A 118 39.00 -3.26 -8.84
N LEU A 119 38.65 -2.00 -9.10
CA LEU A 119 38.79 -1.34 -10.41
C LEU A 119 39.90 -0.29 -10.44
N GLN A 120 40.61 -0.05 -9.32
CA GLN A 120 41.79 0.83 -9.29
C GLN A 120 42.87 0.42 -10.30
N PRO A 121 43.19 -0.88 -10.51
CA PRO A 121 44.19 -1.27 -11.50
C PRO A 121 43.80 -0.94 -12.94
N GLU A 122 42.52 -1.09 -13.29
CA GLU A 122 41.99 -0.73 -14.61
C GLU A 122 42.01 0.79 -14.83
N PHE A 123 41.67 1.56 -13.80
CA PHE A 123 41.71 3.02 -13.87
C PHE A 123 43.13 3.56 -14.02
N GLN A 124 44.10 2.96 -13.32
CA GLN A 124 45.53 3.29 -13.48
C GLN A 124 46.03 2.95 -14.89
N ARG A 125 45.64 1.79 -15.45
CA ARG A 125 45.95 1.42 -16.84
C ARG A 125 45.39 2.41 -17.86
N ILE A 126 44.10 2.76 -17.75
CA ILE A 126 43.46 3.72 -18.67
C ILE A 126 44.11 5.11 -18.54
N SER A 127 44.39 5.55 -17.31
CA SER A 127 45.05 6.84 -17.07
C SER A 127 46.46 6.87 -17.65
N ALA A 128 47.23 5.79 -17.53
CA ALA A 128 48.56 5.68 -18.12
C ALA A 128 48.50 5.74 -19.66
N LEU A 129 47.56 5.00 -20.27
CA LEU A 129 47.35 5.00 -21.72
C LEU A 129 46.98 6.40 -22.25
N VAL A 130 46.10 7.12 -21.54
CA VAL A 130 45.70 8.49 -21.89
C VAL A 130 46.85 9.48 -21.75
N SER A 131 47.70 9.31 -20.73
CA SER A 131 48.91 10.12 -20.54
C SER A 131 49.95 9.87 -21.62
N GLU A 132 50.14 8.64 -22.09
CA GLU A 132 51.03 8.32 -23.22
C GLU A 132 50.56 8.96 -24.53
N ILE A 133 49.24 8.94 -24.79
CA ILE A 133 48.64 9.59 -25.96
C ILE A 133 48.80 11.13 -25.90
N HIS A 134 48.65 11.75 -24.72
CA HIS A 134 48.80 13.21 -24.55
C HIS A 134 50.26 13.68 -24.57
N ALA A 135 51.22 12.81 -24.26
CA ALA A 135 52.64 13.14 -24.26
C ALA A 135 53.23 13.28 -25.67
N GLY A 136 52.44 13.12 -26.74
CA GLY A 136 52.89 13.30 -28.13
C GLY A 136 53.85 12.21 -28.62
N ASN A 137 54.01 11.12 -27.88
CA ASN A 137 54.70 9.95 -28.38
C ASN A 137 53.80 9.31 -29.44
N ALA A 138 54.16 9.48 -30.71
CA ALA A 138 53.65 8.63 -31.77
C ALA A 138 53.92 7.18 -31.35
N LEU A 139 52.86 6.43 -31.05
CA LEU A 139 52.93 4.98 -31.11
C LEU A 139 53.38 4.67 -32.53
N THR A 140 54.63 4.28 -32.70
CA THR A 140 55.12 3.69 -33.94
C THR A 140 54.35 2.39 -34.13
N VAL A 141 53.24 2.52 -34.85
CA VAL A 141 52.53 1.39 -35.45
C VAL A 141 53.54 0.77 -36.41
N SER A 142 54.23 -0.30 -35.97
CA SER A 142 54.90 -1.18 -36.91
C SER A 142 53.82 -1.79 -37.81
N GLU A 143 54.09 -1.74 -39.10
CA GLU A 143 53.21 -2.16 -40.19
C GLU A 143 52.86 -3.64 -40.08
N ASN A 144 51.83 -3.94 -39.30
CA ASN A 144 50.85 -5.00 -39.51
C ASN A 144 49.62 -4.61 -38.68
N SER A 145 48.87 -3.67 -39.25
CA SER A 145 47.75 -2.99 -38.64
C SER A 145 46.52 -3.88 -38.57
N ASN A 146 46.42 -4.69 -37.51
CA ASN A 146 45.13 -5.01 -36.95
C ASN A 146 44.75 -3.86 -36.01
N SER A 147 43.69 -3.13 -36.40
CA SER A 147 43.24 -1.90 -35.75
C SER A 147 43.08 -2.05 -34.23
N VAL A 148 43.17 -0.94 -33.49
CA VAL A 148 42.90 -0.84 -32.03
C VAL A 148 41.58 -1.52 -31.60
N SER A 149 40.64 -1.74 -32.53
CA SER A 149 39.43 -2.51 -32.30
C SER A 149 39.63 -4.02 -32.05
N GLU A 150 40.72 -4.62 -32.55
CA GLU A 150 41.05 -6.04 -32.33
C GLU A 150 41.75 -6.30 -30.99
N ILE A 151 42.63 -5.41 -30.54
CA ILE A 151 43.29 -5.51 -29.21
C ILE A 151 42.27 -5.37 -28.06
N ILE A 152 41.23 -4.56 -28.26
CA ILE A 152 40.10 -4.42 -27.31
C ILE A 152 39.24 -5.70 -27.27
N SER A 153 39.26 -6.52 -28.33
CA SER A 153 38.51 -7.79 -28.37
C SER A 153 39.22 -8.94 -27.64
N GLU A 154 40.55 -8.87 -27.49
CA GLU A 154 41.38 -9.90 -26.84
C GLU A 154 41.58 -9.67 -25.33
N THR A 155 41.43 -8.43 -24.84
CA THR A 155 41.63 -8.08 -23.42
C THR A 155 40.37 -8.18 -22.54
N VAL A 156 39.20 -8.39 -23.16
CA VAL A 156 37.98 -8.77 -22.45
C VAL A 156 37.78 -10.27 -22.65
N PRO A 157 37.86 -11.11 -21.61
CA PRO A 157 37.43 -12.50 -21.77
C PRO A 157 35.95 -12.49 -22.16
N LYS A 158 35.65 -12.82 -23.42
CA LYS A 158 34.33 -13.31 -23.80
C LYS A 158 34.15 -14.61 -23.03
N ASN A 159 33.30 -14.58 -22.00
CA ASN A 159 32.96 -15.69 -21.10
C ASN A 159 34.06 -16.12 -20.10
N SER A 160 34.51 -15.24 -19.21
CA SER A 160 34.91 -15.72 -17.88
C SER A 160 33.71 -15.71 -16.94
N GLU A 161 33.06 -16.87 -16.79
CA GLU A 161 32.34 -17.18 -15.56
C GLU A 161 33.35 -17.13 -14.41
N ILE A 162 33.42 -15.99 -13.72
CA ILE A 162 34.05 -15.96 -12.40
C ILE A 162 33.00 -16.51 -11.44
N VAL A 163 33.17 -17.78 -11.09
CA VAL A 163 32.47 -18.48 -10.02
C VAL A 163 32.72 -17.67 -8.73
N LEU A 164 31.75 -16.86 -8.34
CA LEU A 164 31.65 -16.40 -6.95
C LEU A 164 31.20 -17.61 -6.15
N GLU A 165 32.04 -18.08 -5.23
CA GLU A 165 31.61 -19.04 -4.21
C GLU A 165 30.46 -18.41 -3.41
N ILE A 166 29.25 -18.77 -3.80
CA ILE A 166 28.03 -18.60 -3.04
C ILE A 166 28.16 -19.58 -1.88
N PRO A 167 27.99 -19.16 -0.60
CA PRO A 167 27.93 -20.11 0.50
C PRO A 167 26.89 -21.20 0.18
N GLU A 168 27.33 -22.45 0.16
CA GLU A 168 26.52 -23.63 -0.14
C GLU A 168 25.31 -23.67 0.80
N THR A 169 24.17 -23.17 0.33
CA THR A 169 22.78 -23.51 0.70
C THR A 169 21.80 -22.51 0.10
N ILE A 170 21.88 -22.28 -1.22
CA ILE A 170 20.77 -21.68 -1.96
C ILE A 170 20.58 -22.49 -3.25
N SER A 171 19.55 -23.35 -3.25
CA SER A 171 19.08 -24.21 -4.34
C SER A 171 19.28 -23.62 -5.75
N GLU A 172 19.86 -24.43 -6.65
CA GLU A 172 20.21 -24.15 -8.05
C GLU A 172 19.07 -23.58 -8.92
N SER A 173 17.81 -23.69 -8.52
CA SER A 173 16.66 -23.20 -9.30
C SER A 173 16.50 -21.66 -9.38
N VAL A 174 17.34 -20.88 -8.66
CA VAL A 174 17.31 -19.41 -8.67
C VAL A 174 18.26 -18.80 -9.71
N SER A 175 19.37 -19.48 -10.02
CA SER A 175 20.44 -18.96 -10.88
C SER A 175 20.02 -18.86 -12.35
N GLU A 176 19.27 -19.83 -12.87
CA GLU A 176 18.86 -19.85 -14.29
C GLU A 176 17.81 -18.78 -14.66
N LYS A 177 17.04 -18.26 -13.69
CA LYS A 177 16.02 -17.23 -13.96
C LYS A 177 16.57 -15.79 -13.94
N ILE A 178 17.77 -15.57 -13.40
CA ILE A 178 18.36 -14.23 -13.26
C ILE A 178 19.05 -13.76 -14.56
N LEU A 179 19.48 -14.70 -15.42
CA LEU A 179 20.23 -14.43 -16.65
C LEU A 179 19.39 -13.93 -17.85
N LYS A 180 18.05 -13.83 -17.75
CA LYS A 180 17.16 -13.45 -18.87
C LYS A 180 16.54 -12.04 -18.78
N PHE A 181 17.20 -11.05 -18.19
CA PHE A 181 16.68 -9.67 -18.18
C PHE A 181 17.58 -8.69 -18.97
N PRO A 182 17.00 -7.89 -19.90
CA PRO A 182 17.77 -7.02 -20.77
C PRO A 182 18.42 -5.86 -19.98
N LYS A 183 19.60 -5.45 -20.44
CA LYS A 183 20.34 -4.27 -19.97
C LYS A 183 19.49 -3.00 -20.16
N ILE A 184 18.81 -2.53 -19.10
CA ILE A 184 18.09 -1.25 -19.12
C ILE A 184 19.04 -0.18 -18.54
N PHE A 185 19.71 0.55 -19.42
CA PHE A 185 20.42 1.78 -19.06
C PHE A 185 19.46 2.96 -19.16
N GLN A 186 19.20 3.65 -18.06
CA GLN A 186 18.60 4.99 -18.10
C GLN A 186 19.60 5.96 -17.48
N LYS A 187 20.15 6.86 -18.32
CA LYS A 187 20.86 8.06 -17.84
C LYS A 187 19.87 8.91 -17.04
N PRO A 188 20.30 9.64 -15.99
CA PRO A 188 19.42 10.57 -15.28
C PRO A 188 18.85 11.59 -16.25
N VAL A 189 17.55 11.90 -16.14
CA VAL A 189 16.77 12.72 -17.08
C VAL A 189 17.46 14.04 -17.41
N ASN A 190 17.99 14.73 -16.40
CA ASN A 190 18.67 16.01 -16.57
C ASN A 190 20.07 15.89 -17.23
N ALA A 191 20.69 14.70 -17.22
CA ALA A 191 21.95 14.43 -17.91
C ALA A 191 21.74 14.07 -19.39
N GLN A 192 20.58 13.49 -19.75
CA GLN A 192 20.21 13.24 -21.16
C GLN A 192 19.99 14.56 -21.93
N ILE A 193 19.52 15.61 -21.25
CA ILE A 193 19.32 16.93 -21.85
C ILE A 193 20.66 17.63 -22.13
N ARG A 194 21.71 17.35 -21.33
CA ARG A 194 23.05 17.95 -21.49
C ARG A 194 23.89 17.32 -22.61
N THR A 195 23.60 16.09 -23.03
CA THR A 195 24.39 15.39 -24.06
C THR A 195 24.14 15.86 -25.49
N ASN A 196 23.25 16.84 -25.70
CA ASN A 196 23.00 17.45 -27.01
C ASN A 196 23.89 18.69 -27.29
N ALA A 197 24.82 19.03 -26.39
CA ALA A 197 25.87 20.02 -26.63
C ALA A 197 27.22 19.30 -26.84
N GLY A 198 27.92 19.63 -27.93
CA GLY A 198 28.94 18.80 -28.58
C GLY A 198 30.28 18.58 -27.86
N ASP A 199 31.07 17.70 -28.51
CA ASP A 199 32.49 17.37 -28.34
C ASP A 199 33.00 16.79 -27.01
N PHE A 200 32.82 15.46 -26.79
CA PHE A 200 33.37 14.76 -25.62
C PHE A 200 33.62 13.25 -25.84
N GLY A 201 34.61 12.88 -26.66
CA GLY A 201 35.05 11.47 -26.83
C GLY A 201 35.59 10.85 -25.52
N ASN A 202 36.61 11.48 -24.93
CA ASN A 202 37.33 10.94 -23.75
C ASN A 202 36.53 10.99 -22.43
N PHE A 203 35.60 11.95 -22.29
CA PHE A 203 34.71 12.01 -21.13
C PHE A 203 33.63 10.93 -21.16
N SER A 204 33.27 10.41 -22.33
CA SER A 204 32.21 9.41 -22.47
C SER A 204 32.63 8.05 -21.90
N GLU A 205 33.88 7.64 -22.09
CA GLU A 205 34.44 6.36 -21.64
C GLU A 205 34.67 6.32 -20.13
N ILE A 206 35.27 7.37 -19.55
CA ILE A 206 35.43 7.52 -18.09
C ILE A 206 34.06 7.54 -17.40
N ASN A 207 33.04 8.17 -18.00
CA ASN A 207 31.67 8.15 -17.48
C ASN A 207 31.02 6.77 -17.61
N ALA A 208 31.31 6.00 -18.66
CA ALA A 208 30.82 4.64 -18.85
C ALA A 208 31.41 3.66 -17.83
N VAL A 209 32.73 3.70 -17.60
CA VAL A 209 33.40 2.91 -16.56
C VAL A 209 32.85 3.27 -15.17
N ASN A 210 32.73 4.56 -14.85
CA ASN A 210 32.13 5.02 -13.60
C ASN A 210 30.67 4.59 -13.42
N ALA A 211 29.89 4.51 -14.50
CA ALA A 211 28.52 4.02 -14.46
C ALA A 211 28.46 2.51 -14.19
N GLN A 212 29.36 1.72 -14.80
CA GLN A 212 29.45 0.28 -14.59
C GLN A 212 29.90 -0.08 -13.16
N VAL A 213 30.87 0.66 -12.62
CA VAL A 213 31.30 0.55 -11.21
C VAL A 213 30.11 0.76 -10.27
N ARG A 214 29.39 1.88 -10.45
CA ARG A 214 28.22 2.21 -9.63
C ARG A 214 27.12 1.17 -9.75
N MET A 215 26.93 0.60 -10.93
CA MET A 215 25.93 -0.44 -11.16
C MET A 215 26.25 -1.72 -10.38
N LYS A 216 27.47 -2.24 -10.50
CA LYS A 216 27.92 -3.43 -9.76
C LYS A 216 27.85 -3.19 -8.25
N ALA A 217 28.33 -2.03 -7.78
CA ALA A 217 28.25 -1.63 -6.37
C ALA A 217 26.79 -1.56 -5.87
N ASN A 218 25.88 -0.96 -6.65
CA ASN A 218 24.46 -0.88 -6.30
C ASN A 218 23.80 -2.25 -6.21
N GLN A 219 24.16 -3.17 -7.11
CA GLN A 219 23.64 -4.53 -7.08
C GLN A 219 24.11 -5.29 -5.83
N ALA A 220 25.42 -5.28 -5.55
CA ALA A 220 26.00 -5.92 -4.36
C ALA A 220 25.41 -5.32 -3.07
N ALA A 221 25.38 -3.99 -2.96
CA ALA A 221 24.80 -3.28 -1.83
C ALA A 221 23.31 -3.62 -1.64
N TYR A 222 22.55 -3.72 -2.72
CA TYR A 222 21.14 -4.09 -2.63
C TYR A 222 20.98 -5.48 -2.00
N TYR A 223 21.73 -6.49 -2.46
CA TYR A 223 21.61 -7.84 -1.91
C TYR A 223 22.09 -7.92 -0.45
N ALA A 224 23.17 -7.22 -0.10
CA ALA A 224 23.63 -7.13 1.29
C ALA A 224 22.56 -6.50 2.19
N CYS A 225 22.03 -5.33 1.82
CA CYS A 225 20.95 -4.65 2.56
C CYS A 225 19.68 -5.51 2.63
N ALA A 226 19.32 -6.18 1.53
CA ALA A 226 18.17 -7.06 1.47
C ALA A 226 18.33 -8.28 2.39
N ALA A 227 19.52 -8.87 2.47
CA ALA A 227 19.82 -9.96 3.40
C ALA A 227 19.66 -9.51 4.85
N TYR A 228 20.18 -8.32 5.19
CA TYR A 228 19.99 -7.75 6.53
C TYR A 228 18.50 -7.50 6.84
N MET A 229 17.72 -6.97 5.91
CA MET A 229 16.26 -6.83 6.11
C MET A 229 15.58 -8.18 6.37
N LYS A 230 15.97 -9.24 5.65
CA LYS A 230 15.42 -10.59 5.85
C LYS A 230 15.76 -11.15 7.23
N GLN A 231 16.98 -10.92 7.73
CA GLN A 231 17.35 -11.29 9.10
C GLN A 231 16.49 -10.59 10.16
N LEU A 232 16.02 -9.37 9.87
CA LEU A 232 15.06 -8.66 10.71
C LEU A 232 13.61 -9.19 10.57
N GLY A 233 13.37 -10.18 9.72
CA GLY A 233 12.02 -10.67 9.37
C GLY A 233 11.24 -9.72 8.45
N LEU A 234 11.94 -8.85 7.70
CA LEU A 234 11.33 -7.86 6.82
C LEU A 234 11.59 -8.17 5.35
N LEU A 235 10.66 -7.72 4.50
CA LEU A 235 10.82 -7.84 3.05
C LEU A 235 11.48 -6.57 2.47
N PRO A 236 12.54 -6.71 1.66
CA PRO A 236 13.18 -5.57 1.00
C PRO A 236 12.27 -4.95 -0.07
N PRO A 237 12.53 -3.68 -0.46
CA PRO A 237 11.92 -3.09 -1.65
C PRO A 237 12.09 -4.01 -2.87
N LYS A 238 10.98 -4.25 -3.59
CA LYS A 238 10.97 -5.08 -4.79
C LYS A 238 11.54 -4.32 -5.98
N LEU A 239 12.43 -4.97 -6.72
CA LEU A 239 12.85 -4.50 -8.04
C LEU A 239 11.67 -4.61 -9.02
N THR A 240 11.50 -3.58 -9.84
CA THR A 240 10.46 -3.55 -10.89
C THR A 240 11.00 -2.86 -12.13
N LYS A 241 10.27 -2.90 -13.25
CA LYS A 241 10.61 -2.13 -14.46
C LYS A 241 10.84 -0.63 -14.20
N LYS A 242 10.25 -0.10 -13.12
CA LYS A 242 10.27 1.32 -12.73
C LYS A 242 11.26 1.62 -11.60
N THR A 243 11.64 0.62 -10.82
CA THR A 243 12.47 0.77 -9.62
C THR A 243 13.64 -0.19 -9.71
N GLY A 244 14.82 0.35 -10.05
CA GLY A 244 16.08 -0.38 -10.06
C GLY A 244 16.79 -0.39 -8.71
N PHE A 245 18.01 -0.94 -8.68
CA PHE A 245 18.82 -1.09 -7.46
C PHE A 245 19.02 0.23 -6.70
N SER A 246 19.35 1.31 -7.42
CA SER A 246 19.53 2.65 -6.83
C SER A 246 18.26 3.14 -6.12
N GLY A 247 17.09 3.01 -6.75
CA GLY A 247 15.81 3.40 -6.14
C GLY A 247 15.47 2.56 -4.90
N CYS A 248 15.76 1.26 -4.92
CA CYS A 248 15.62 0.40 -3.74
C CYS A 248 16.58 0.80 -2.61
N LEU A 249 17.84 1.08 -2.92
CA LEU A 249 18.85 1.49 -1.95
C LEU A 249 18.52 2.82 -1.30
N LYS A 250 18.16 3.84 -2.09
CA LYS A 250 17.73 5.14 -1.56
C LYS A 250 16.55 5.00 -0.57
N ARG A 251 15.62 4.05 -0.81
CA ARG A 251 14.53 3.74 0.15
C ARG A 251 15.08 3.10 1.43
N MET A 252 15.97 2.11 1.30
CA MET A 252 16.60 1.45 2.45
C MET A 252 17.53 2.38 3.24
N GLN A 253 18.04 3.45 2.63
CA GLN A 253 18.87 4.49 3.28
C GLN A 253 18.04 5.68 3.78
N ASP A 254 16.71 5.65 3.66
CA ASP A 254 15.85 6.76 4.05
C ASP A 254 15.08 6.45 5.34
N ALA A 255 15.32 7.26 6.38
CA ALA A 255 14.69 7.07 7.68
C ALA A 255 13.16 7.29 7.63
N ILE A 256 12.68 8.20 6.77
CA ILE A 256 11.24 8.45 6.61
C ILE A 256 10.55 7.22 6.00
N TRP A 257 11.17 6.60 5.00
CA TRP A 257 10.71 5.36 4.40
C TRP A 257 10.66 4.24 5.44
N TRP A 258 11.72 4.06 6.22
CA TRP A 258 11.76 3.10 7.33
C TRP A 258 10.62 3.31 8.31
N ARG A 259 10.40 4.55 8.76
CA ARG A 259 9.32 4.88 9.70
C ARG A 259 7.95 4.49 9.15
N LYS A 260 7.69 4.77 7.86
CA LYS A 260 6.46 4.37 7.18
C LYS A 260 6.33 2.85 7.08
N GLN A 261 7.42 2.14 6.78
CA GLN A 261 7.41 0.68 6.73
C GLN A 261 7.18 0.05 8.09
N LEU A 262 7.97 0.42 9.10
CA LEU A 262 7.86 -0.11 10.46
C LEU A 262 6.44 0.10 11.01
N ARG A 263 5.87 1.30 10.86
CA ARG A 263 4.48 1.57 11.25
C ARG A 263 3.48 0.65 10.55
N ARG A 264 3.61 0.45 9.24
CA ARG A 264 2.71 -0.40 8.45
C ARG A 264 2.83 -1.87 8.82
N ILE A 265 4.06 -2.37 8.93
CA ILE A 265 4.35 -3.79 9.18
C ILE A 265 3.95 -4.14 10.60
N GLN A 266 4.35 -3.33 11.59
CA GLN A 266 3.95 -3.50 12.99
C GLN A 266 2.43 -3.58 13.09
N LYS A 267 1.71 -2.57 12.61
CA LYS A 267 0.24 -2.53 12.70
C LYS A 267 -0.42 -3.81 12.16
N ARG A 268 0.05 -4.31 11.02
CA ARG A 268 -0.51 -5.51 10.37
C ARG A 268 -0.11 -6.80 11.10
N LYS A 269 1.15 -6.91 11.55
CA LYS A 269 1.63 -8.09 12.27
C LYS A 269 1.04 -8.22 13.66
N THR A 270 0.89 -7.10 14.37
CA THR A 270 0.12 -7.06 15.62
C THR A 270 -1.30 -7.57 15.40
N GLU A 271 -1.99 -7.09 14.37
CA GLU A 271 -3.37 -7.54 14.10
C GLU A 271 -3.45 -9.00 13.63
N GLU A 272 -2.48 -9.47 12.85
CA GLU A 272 -2.37 -10.88 12.42
C GLU A 272 -2.20 -11.81 13.64
N VAL A 273 -1.33 -11.44 14.58
CA VAL A 273 -1.17 -12.16 15.85
C VAL A 273 -2.45 -12.08 16.69
N MET A 274 -3.10 -10.91 16.79
CA MET A 274 -4.35 -10.80 17.55
C MET A 274 -5.49 -11.64 16.96
N ARG A 275 -5.57 -11.79 15.64
CA ARG A 275 -6.48 -12.72 14.98
C ARG A 275 -6.18 -14.17 15.34
N LEU A 276 -4.91 -14.57 15.27
CA LEU A 276 -4.46 -15.91 15.66
C LEU A 276 -4.80 -16.23 17.12
N LEU A 277 -4.69 -15.24 18.01
CA LEU A 277 -5.02 -15.34 19.43
C LEU A 277 -6.53 -15.27 19.74
N GLY A 278 -7.40 -15.28 18.73
CA GLY A 278 -8.86 -15.25 18.91
C GLY A 278 -9.40 -13.90 19.39
N LYS A 279 -8.63 -12.81 19.28
CA LYS A 279 -9.04 -11.46 19.73
C LYS A 279 -9.83 -10.69 18.68
N VAL A 280 -10.13 -11.32 17.54
CA VAL A 280 -10.97 -10.77 16.47
C VAL A 280 -12.09 -11.74 16.13
N SER A 281 -13.27 -11.49 16.69
CA SER A 281 -14.48 -12.31 16.47
C SER A 281 -15.71 -11.53 16.95
N LYS A 282 -16.91 -12.09 16.76
CA LYS A 282 -18.15 -11.52 17.30
C LYS A 282 -18.14 -11.40 18.83
N ARG A 283 -17.43 -12.30 19.52
CA ARG A 283 -17.36 -12.37 21.00
C ARG A 283 -16.14 -11.64 21.60
N ALA A 284 -15.27 -11.08 20.75
CA ALA A 284 -14.10 -10.33 21.15
C ALA A 284 -14.10 -8.96 20.44
N GLY A 285 -12.98 -8.54 19.85
CA GLY A 285 -12.93 -7.35 19.01
C GLY A 285 -13.60 -7.60 17.65
N LYS A 286 -14.88 -7.24 17.51
CA LYS A 286 -15.58 -7.34 16.21
C LYS A 286 -14.84 -6.53 15.14
N TYR A 287 -14.63 -7.10 13.96
CA TYR A 287 -13.92 -6.51 12.80
C TYR A 287 -12.40 -6.31 12.96
N CYS A 288 -11.94 -5.87 14.14
CA CYS A 288 -10.53 -5.74 14.50
C CYS A 288 -10.32 -5.85 16.00
N SER A 289 -9.08 -6.15 16.41
CA SER A 289 -8.71 -6.22 17.83
C SER A 289 -8.84 -4.86 18.54
N ASP A 290 -9.05 -4.90 19.85
CA ASP A 290 -9.13 -3.69 20.68
C ASP A 290 -7.84 -2.89 20.67
N LEU A 291 -6.70 -3.58 20.56
CA LEU A 291 -5.39 -2.94 20.43
C LEU A 291 -5.30 -2.11 19.14
N THR A 292 -5.78 -2.65 18.01
CA THR A 292 -5.82 -1.92 16.73
C THR A 292 -6.77 -0.72 16.78
N LEU A 293 -7.93 -0.87 17.43
CA LEU A 293 -8.86 0.25 17.64
C LEU A 293 -8.22 1.36 18.49
N LYS A 294 -7.67 1.01 19.66
CA LYS A 294 -6.99 1.96 20.57
C LYS A 294 -5.87 2.72 19.84
N ASN A 295 -5.02 2.01 19.12
CA ASN A 295 -3.93 2.61 18.35
C ASN A 295 -4.43 3.52 17.23
N ARG A 296 -5.54 3.18 16.57
CA ARG A 296 -6.15 4.03 15.54
C ARG A 296 -6.71 5.32 16.14
N LEU A 297 -7.42 5.24 17.26
CA LEU A 297 -7.99 6.41 17.95
C LEU A 297 -6.89 7.38 18.39
N ALA A 298 -5.83 6.87 19.03
CA ALA A 298 -4.67 7.68 19.39
C ALA A 298 -4.01 8.34 18.17
N ALA A 299 -3.86 7.61 17.06
CA ALA A 299 -3.32 8.17 15.82
C ALA A 299 -4.22 9.25 15.20
N LYS A 300 -5.56 9.12 15.31
CA LYS A 300 -6.51 10.16 14.86
C LYS A 300 -6.40 11.42 15.72
N ALA A 301 -6.33 11.27 17.04
CA ALA A 301 -6.14 12.38 17.97
C ALA A 301 -4.85 13.15 17.68
N ALA A 302 -3.72 12.43 17.53
CA ALA A 302 -2.44 13.03 17.17
C ALA A 302 -2.46 13.72 15.79
N SER A 303 -3.15 13.13 14.81
CA SER A 303 -3.31 13.74 13.48
C SER A 303 -4.17 15.01 13.53
N ALA A 304 -5.21 15.04 14.36
CA ALA A 304 -6.07 16.21 14.53
C ALA A 304 -5.29 17.37 15.17
N ASP A 305 -4.53 17.11 16.23
CA ASP A 305 -3.65 18.10 16.85
C ASP A 305 -2.59 18.63 15.88
N PHE A 306 -1.94 17.73 15.12
CA PHE A 306 -0.98 18.13 14.08
C PHE A 306 -1.63 19.04 13.01
N MET A 307 -2.82 18.69 12.52
CA MET A 307 -3.52 19.50 11.52
C MET A 307 -4.00 20.85 12.06
N ALA A 308 -4.33 20.93 13.34
CA ALA A 308 -4.73 22.18 13.99
C ALA A 308 -3.53 23.14 14.14
N ARG A 309 -2.32 22.62 14.35
CA ARG A 309 -1.09 23.41 14.57
C ARG A 309 -0.24 23.63 13.32
N THR A 310 -0.62 23.02 12.20
CA THR A 310 0.08 23.14 10.92
C THR A 310 -0.77 23.97 9.96
N TYR A 311 -0.13 24.93 9.32
CA TYR A 311 -0.76 25.90 8.43
C TYR A 311 -0.26 25.72 7.01
N ILE A 312 -1.08 26.13 6.05
CA ILE A 312 -0.68 26.35 4.67
C ILE A 312 -0.79 27.83 4.37
N VAL A 313 0.19 28.35 3.64
CA VAL A 313 0.25 29.74 3.21
C VAL A 313 0.45 29.78 1.69
N ASN A 314 -0.24 30.67 1.00
CA ASN A 314 -0.04 30.89 -0.42
C ASN A 314 0.76 32.16 -0.73
N GLN A 315 0.94 32.46 -2.02
CA GLN A 315 1.63 33.66 -2.46
C GLN A 315 0.92 34.97 -2.07
N ASP A 316 -0.40 34.92 -1.84
CA ASP A 316 -1.23 36.07 -1.47
C ASP A 316 -1.35 36.25 0.06
N GLN A 317 -0.47 35.58 0.83
CA GLN A 317 -0.46 35.56 2.29
C GLN A 317 -1.76 35.04 2.94
N GLN A 318 -2.60 34.34 2.18
CA GLN A 318 -3.73 33.62 2.76
C GLN A 318 -3.20 32.45 3.58
N ARG A 319 -3.62 32.38 4.85
CA ARG A 319 -3.14 31.40 5.81
C ARG A 319 -4.31 30.62 6.39
N TYR A 320 -4.28 29.30 6.23
CA TYR A 320 -5.31 28.39 6.77
C TYR A 320 -4.64 27.23 7.50
N SER A 321 -5.22 26.78 8.60
CA SER A 321 -4.80 25.53 9.22
C SER A 321 -5.16 24.35 8.31
N LEU A 322 -4.37 23.27 8.37
CA LEU A 322 -4.70 22.03 7.68
C LEU A 322 -6.04 21.46 8.16
N LYS A 323 -6.42 21.72 9.42
CA LYS A 323 -7.72 21.32 9.97
C LYS A 323 -8.88 22.00 9.23
N GLU A 324 -8.85 23.31 9.06
CA GLU A 324 -9.91 24.05 8.34
C GLU A 324 -10.07 23.54 6.90
N ILE A 325 -8.95 23.23 6.24
CA ILE A 325 -8.97 22.68 4.89
C ILE A 325 -9.54 21.25 4.88
N SER A 326 -9.14 20.42 5.84
CA SER A 326 -9.64 19.05 6.01
C SER A 326 -11.15 19.00 6.22
N ASP A 327 -11.66 19.90 7.07
CA ASP A 327 -13.08 19.95 7.44
C ASP A 327 -13.97 20.34 6.25
N LYS A 328 -13.44 21.07 5.26
CA LYS A 328 -14.13 21.53 4.05
C LYS A 328 -14.00 20.60 2.84
N ASN A 329 -13.39 19.42 2.98
CA ASN A 329 -13.18 18.50 1.86
C ASN A 329 -13.63 17.07 2.15
N VAL A 330 -13.46 16.16 1.18
CA VAL A 330 -13.88 14.75 1.26
C VAL A 330 -13.15 13.90 2.32
N SER A 331 -12.20 14.49 3.05
CA SER A 331 -11.62 13.90 4.26
C SER A 331 -12.60 13.99 5.44
N ASN A 332 -13.51 14.96 5.43
CA ASN A 332 -14.64 15.04 6.34
C ASN A 332 -15.65 13.90 6.03
N PRO A 333 -15.97 13.02 7.01
CA PRO A 333 -16.93 11.93 6.85
C PRO A 333 -18.29 12.37 6.26
N THR A 334 -18.85 13.49 6.73
CA THR A 334 -20.16 14.00 6.30
C THR A 334 -20.14 14.41 4.82
N ILE A 335 -19.13 15.17 4.40
CA ILE A 335 -18.96 15.56 3.00
C ILE A 335 -18.72 14.32 2.13
N ARG A 336 -17.90 13.38 2.61
CA ARG A 336 -17.63 12.12 1.90
C ARG A 336 -18.88 11.29 1.68
N LYS A 337 -19.76 11.21 2.69
CA LYS A 337 -21.07 10.54 2.63
C LYS A 337 -21.95 11.23 1.58
N GLY A 338 -22.09 12.56 1.65
CA GLY A 338 -22.82 13.34 0.65
C GLY A 338 -22.34 13.07 -0.78
N GLU A 339 -21.02 13.14 -1.03
CA GLU A 339 -20.43 12.87 -2.34
C GLU A 339 -20.64 11.44 -2.86
N LEU A 340 -20.76 10.44 -1.97
CA LEU A 340 -21.08 9.07 -2.37
C LEU A 340 -22.57 8.95 -2.73
N MET A 341 -23.44 9.59 -1.95
CA MET A 341 -24.88 9.59 -2.15
C MET A 341 -25.28 10.32 -3.45
N THR A 342 -24.70 11.50 -3.71
CA THR A 342 -24.90 12.25 -4.96
C THR A 342 -24.60 11.39 -6.19
N ARG A 343 -23.48 10.66 -6.15
CA ARG A 343 -23.07 9.79 -7.26
C ARG A 343 -23.99 8.59 -7.42
N MET A 344 -24.36 7.95 -6.32
CA MET A 344 -25.25 6.79 -6.36
C MET A 344 -26.63 7.18 -6.89
N ARG A 345 -27.18 8.30 -6.43
CA ARG A 345 -28.45 8.84 -6.90
C ARG A 345 -28.41 9.13 -8.39
N GLY A 346 -27.39 9.84 -8.87
CA GLY A 346 -27.27 10.11 -10.31
C GLY A 346 -27.10 8.84 -11.15
N ILE A 347 -26.39 7.82 -10.65
CA ILE A 347 -26.31 6.51 -11.33
C ILE A 347 -27.69 5.84 -11.41
N GLU A 348 -28.48 5.88 -10.34
CA GLU A 348 -29.84 5.33 -10.32
C GLU A 348 -30.77 6.09 -11.28
N GLU A 349 -30.69 7.41 -11.33
CA GLU A 349 -31.50 8.23 -12.25
C GLU A 349 -31.14 7.95 -13.71
N ILE A 350 -29.85 7.80 -14.04
CA ILE A 350 -29.41 7.36 -15.38
C ILE A 350 -29.95 5.96 -15.69
N ALA A 351 -29.86 5.03 -14.74
CA ALA A 351 -30.35 3.67 -14.94
C ALA A 351 -31.85 3.64 -15.25
N LYS A 352 -32.66 4.42 -14.52
CA LYS A 352 -34.10 4.56 -14.77
C LYS A 352 -34.40 5.09 -16.17
N GLU A 353 -33.67 6.12 -16.61
CA GLU A 353 -33.85 6.70 -17.95
C GLU A 353 -33.54 5.71 -19.08
N HIS A 354 -32.58 4.81 -18.87
CA HIS A 354 -32.21 3.78 -19.85
C HIS A 354 -33.00 2.47 -19.68
N GLY A 355 -33.98 2.41 -18.77
CA GLY A 355 -34.72 1.17 -18.49
C GLY A 355 -33.85 0.04 -17.91
N HIS A 356 -32.72 0.37 -17.29
CA HIS A 356 -31.81 -0.60 -16.70
C HIS A 356 -32.38 -1.18 -15.40
N VAL A 357 -32.11 -2.47 -15.17
CA VAL A 357 -32.44 -3.18 -13.94
C VAL A 357 -31.31 -3.10 -12.93
N GLY A 358 -31.65 -3.11 -11.64
CA GLY A 358 -30.70 -3.12 -10.53
C GLY A 358 -30.47 -4.54 -10.00
N SER A 359 -29.22 -4.88 -9.68
CA SER A 359 -28.88 -6.12 -8.97
C SER A 359 -27.93 -5.82 -7.81
N PHE A 360 -28.31 -6.27 -6.61
CA PHE A 360 -27.52 -6.17 -5.40
C PHE A 360 -26.70 -7.46 -5.20
N VAL A 361 -25.39 -7.32 -5.32
CA VAL A 361 -24.45 -8.45 -5.25
C VAL A 361 -23.71 -8.42 -3.93
N THR A 362 -23.79 -9.51 -3.17
CA THR A 362 -22.92 -9.77 -2.02
C THR A 362 -21.91 -10.83 -2.41
N LEU A 363 -20.61 -10.50 -2.41
CA LEU A 363 -19.52 -11.41 -2.76
C LEU A 363 -18.62 -11.66 -1.53
N THR A 364 -18.42 -12.93 -1.18
CA THR A 364 -17.69 -13.34 0.04
C THR A 364 -16.46 -14.22 -0.29
N CYS A 365 -15.61 -14.45 0.71
CA CYS A 365 -14.45 -15.33 0.60
C CYS A 365 -14.81 -16.78 1.01
N PRO A 366 -14.13 -17.81 0.45
CA PRO A 366 -14.22 -19.19 0.94
C PRO A 366 -13.97 -19.32 2.45
N SER A 367 -14.47 -20.40 3.05
CA SER A 367 -14.38 -20.63 4.51
C SER A 367 -12.94 -20.56 5.06
N LYS A 368 -11.94 -21.05 4.30
CA LYS A 368 -10.52 -21.05 4.68
C LYS A 368 -9.90 -19.66 4.92
N TYR A 369 -10.57 -18.58 4.51
CA TYR A 369 -10.12 -17.20 4.76
C TYR A 369 -10.59 -16.64 6.11
N HIS A 370 -11.60 -17.26 6.71
CA HIS A 370 -12.21 -16.79 7.95
C HIS A 370 -11.53 -17.43 9.15
N CYS A 371 -11.16 -16.62 10.15
CA CYS A 371 -10.45 -17.14 11.32
C CYS A 371 -11.37 -17.63 12.44
N ALA A 372 -12.64 -17.21 12.46
CA ALA A 372 -13.57 -17.52 13.53
C ALA A 372 -15.02 -17.71 13.04
N TYR A 373 -15.74 -18.66 13.65
CA TYR A 373 -17.18 -18.85 13.41
C TYR A 373 -17.99 -17.66 13.93
N ALA A 374 -19.05 -17.28 13.20
CA ALA A 374 -19.89 -16.13 13.56
C ALA A 374 -20.68 -16.34 14.88
N SER A 375 -21.15 -17.55 15.13
CA SER A 375 -22.00 -17.89 16.28
C SER A 375 -21.21 -18.06 17.56
N SER A 376 -20.13 -18.84 17.52
CA SER A 376 -19.34 -19.20 18.70
C SER A 376 -18.12 -18.32 18.92
N GLY A 377 -17.59 -17.68 17.87
CA GLY A 377 -16.29 -17.01 17.91
C GLY A 377 -15.10 -17.97 17.96
N ASP A 378 -15.34 -19.29 17.94
CA ASP A 378 -14.28 -20.29 17.95
C ASP A 378 -13.52 -20.30 16.64
N ARG A 379 -12.27 -20.76 16.70
CA ARG A 379 -11.40 -20.86 15.53
C ARG A 379 -11.97 -21.83 14.50
N ILE A 380 -11.94 -21.42 13.24
CA ILE A 380 -12.30 -22.29 12.13
C ILE A 380 -11.13 -23.25 11.83
N PRO A 381 -11.33 -24.58 11.84
CA PRO A 381 -10.23 -25.54 11.67
C PRO A 381 -9.50 -25.45 10.33
N ASN A 382 -10.21 -25.15 9.23
CA ASN A 382 -9.61 -25.03 7.90
C ASN A 382 -9.09 -23.61 7.59
N TRP A 383 -9.03 -22.71 8.58
CA TRP A 383 -8.45 -21.38 8.39
C TRP A 383 -6.97 -21.49 8.03
N ASN A 384 -6.59 -20.94 6.86
CA ASN A 384 -5.25 -21.06 6.31
C ASN A 384 -4.28 -19.95 6.75
N GLY A 385 -4.64 -19.15 7.76
CA GLY A 385 -3.85 -18.02 8.21
C GLY A 385 -3.96 -16.77 7.33
N ALA A 386 -4.85 -16.74 6.32
CA ALA A 386 -4.99 -15.57 5.45
C ALA A 386 -5.38 -14.32 6.24
N THR A 387 -4.66 -13.24 5.93
CA THR A 387 -4.95 -11.89 6.41
C THR A 387 -6.10 -11.25 5.63
N PRO A 388 -6.82 -10.27 6.20
CA PRO A 388 -7.79 -9.46 5.45
C PRO A 388 -7.23 -8.80 4.20
N TYR A 389 -5.94 -8.45 4.20
CA TYR A 389 -5.28 -7.95 2.99
C TYR A 389 -5.23 -9.02 1.89
N GLN A 390 -4.86 -10.26 2.21
CA GLN A 390 -4.84 -11.37 1.25
C GLN A 390 -6.25 -11.74 0.78
N ALA A 391 -7.23 -11.81 1.68
CA ALA A 391 -8.63 -12.02 1.34
C ALA A 391 -9.17 -10.92 0.40
N GLN A 392 -8.80 -9.65 0.63
CA GLN A 392 -9.14 -8.55 -0.28
C GLN A 392 -8.46 -8.71 -1.66
N GLN A 393 -7.23 -9.25 -1.73
CA GLN A 393 -6.59 -9.55 -3.01
C GLN A 393 -7.31 -10.67 -3.76
N TYR A 394 -7.79 -11.70 -3.05
CA TYR A 394 -8.64 -12.74 -3.62
C TYR A 394 -9.90 -12.14 -4.27
N LEU A 395 -10.66 -11.31 -3.54
CA LEU A 395 -11.86 -10.67 -4.08
C LEU A 395 -11.54 -9.75 -5.27
N ASN A 396 -10.41 -9.03 -5.23
CA ASN A 396 -9.95 -8.24 -6.37
C ASN A 396 -9.65 -9.10 -7.60
N GLN A 397 -9.08 -10.29 -7.41
CA GLN A 397 -8.74 -11.23 -8.49
C GLN A 397 -10.00 -11.85 -9.09
N VAL A 398 -10.97 -12.26 -8.26
CA VAL A 398 -12.30 -12.72 -8.71
C VAL A 398 -12.98 -11.63 -9.53
N TRP A 399 -13.04 -10.40 -9.01
CA TRP A 399 -13.66 -9.28 -9.71
C TRP A 399 -12.91 -8.88 -10.98
N ALA A 400 -11.58 -9.04 -11.05
CA ALA A 400 -10.81 -8.81 -12.27
C ALA A 400 -11.19 -9.81 -13.37
N ARG A 401 -11.38 -11.09 -13.01
CA ARG A 401 -11.83 -12.13 -13.95
C ARG A 401 -13.27 -11.88 -14.42
N ILE A 402 -14.18 -11.54 -13.50
CA ILE A 402 -15.56 -11.14 -13.83
C ILE A 402 -15.54 -9.99 -14.84
N ARG A 403 -14.85 -8.87 -14.54
CA ARG A 403 -14.80 -7.72 -15.45
C ARG A 403 -14.21 -8.05 -16.82
N ALA A 404 -13.19 -8.92 -16.88
CA ALA A 404 -12.61 -9.34 -18.15
C ALA A 404 -13.60 -10.13 -19.00
N GLU A 405 -14.38 -11.01 -18.37
CA GLU A 405 -15.42 -11.78 -19.07
C GLU A 405 -16.60 -10.90 -19.49
N LEU A 406 -17.10 -10.03 -18.61
CA LEU A 406 -18.17 -9.08 -18.96
C LEU A 406 -17.77 -8.19 -20.15
N ALA A 407 -16.51 -7.75 -20.20
CA ALA A 407 -16.02 -6.96 -21.33
C ALA A 407 -15.97 -7.76 -22.65
N ARG A 408 -15.66 -9.07 -22.60
CA ARG A 408 -15.71 -9.95 -23.79
C ARG A 408 -17.13 -10.19 -24.28
N GLN A 409 -18.10 -10.20 -23.37
CA GLN A 409 -19.53 -10.35 -23.67
C GLN A 409 -20.24 -9.02 -23.90
N GLU A 410 -19.50 -7.90 -23.92
CA GLU A 410 -20.04 -6.54 -24.09
C GLU A 410 -21.15 -6.17 -23.07
N ILE A 411 -21.06 -6.74 -21.87
CA ILE A 411 -21.97 -6.45 -20.76
C ILE A 411 -21.51 -5.18 -20.05
N ASN A 412 -22.33 -4.14 -20.14
CA ASN A 412 -22.04 -2.84 -19.56
C ASN A 412 -22.71 -2.70 -18.20
N ILE A 413 -21.90 -2.48 -17.17
CA ILE A 413 -22.37 -2.29 -15.79
C ILE A 413 -21.94 -0.94 -15.24
N GLN A 414 -22.81 -0.32 -14.45
CA GLN A 414 -22.50 0.85 -13.64
C GLN A 414 -22.99 0.68 -12.20
N GLY A 415 -22.33 1.34 -11.25
CA GLY A 415 -22.74 1.23 -9.85
C GLY A 415 -21.66 1.56 -8.85
N MET A 416 -21.79 0.98 -7.66
CA MET A 416 -20.89 1.23 -6.54
C MET A 416 -20.62 -0.07 -5.78
N ARG A 417 -19.35 -0.25 -5.38
CA ARG A 417 -18.91 -1.33 -4.49
C ARG A 417 -18.49 -0.77 -3.14
N VAL A 418 -18.97 -1.41 -2.08
CA VAL A 418 -18.57 -1.24 -0.68
C VAL A 418 -17.84 -2.51 -0.23
N ALA A 419 -16.66 -2.38 0.36
CA ALA A 419 -15.96 -3.48 1.02
C ALA A 419 -16.08 -3.32 2.53
N GLU A 420 -16.56 -4.36 3.20
CA GLU A 420 -16.82 -4.39 4.65
C GLU A 420 -16.14 -5.58 5.33
N PRO A 421 -15.77 -5.45 6.61
CA PRO A 421 -15.34 -6.60 7.40
C PRO A 421 -16.54 -7.44 7.85
N GLN A 422 -16.40 -8.76 7.82
CA GLN A 422 -17.21 -9.66 8.64
C GLN A 422 -16.75 -9.64 10.10
N HIS A 423 -17.46 -10.32 11.00
CA HIS A 423 -17.21 -10.30 12.45
C HIS A 423 -15.76 -10.64 12.85
N ASP A 424 -15.07 -11.45 12.05
CA ASP A 424 -13.68 -11.89 12.22
C ASP A 424 -12.66 -10.99 11.47
N GLY A 425 -13.13 -9.95 10.78
CA GLY A 425 -12.34 -9.02 9.98
C GLY A 425 -12.09 -9.46 8.53
N THR A 426 -12.63 -10.60 8.09
CA THR A 426 -12.49 -11.04 6.69
C THR A 426 -13.35 -10.16 5.78
N PRO A 427 -12.82 -9.60 4.68
CA PRO A 427 -13.58 -8.73 3.79
C PRO A 427 -14.67 -9.48 3.04
N HIS A 428 -15.79 -8.79 2.80
CA HIS A 428 -16.79 -9.13 1.80
C HIS A 428 -17.23 -7.85 1.09
N TRP A 429 -17.81 -7.98 -0.10
CA TRP A 429 -18.24 -6.84 -0.90
C TRP A 429 -19.75 -6.82 -1.06
N HIS A 430 -20.31 -5.63 -0.93
CA HIS A 430 -21.66 -5.30 -1.37
C HIS A 430 -21.57 -4.40 -2.60
N MET A 431 -22.31 -4.74 -3.65
CA MET A 431 -22.32 -3.97 -4.89
C MET A 431 -23.76 -3.71 -5.30
N MET A 432 -24.08 -2.44 -5.54
CA MET A 432 -25.31 -2.08 -6.23
C MET A 432 -24.94 -1.77 -7.67
N LEU A 433 -25.42 -2.58 -8.61
CA LEU A 433 -25.06 -2.55 -10.02
C LEU A 433 -26.31 -2.40 -10.90
N PHE A 434 -26.18 -1.70 -12.01
CA PHE A 434 -27.23 -1.51 -13.01
C PHE A 434 -26.74 -1.92 -14.39
N MET A 435 -27.61 -2.54 -15.17
CA MET A 435 -27.36 -3.05 -16.52
C MET A 435 -28.66 -3.16 -17.32
N ALA A 436 -28.56 -3.38 -18.63
CA ALA A 436 -29.72 -3.65 -19.46
C ALA A 436 -30.43 -4.96 -19.01
N PRO A 437 -31.77 -5.02 -19.03
CA PRO A 437 -32.53 -6.19 -18.57
C PRO A 437 -32.09 -7.50 -19.22
N GLU A 438 -31.80 -7.47 -20.52
CA GLU A 438 -31.42 -8.63 -21.33
C GLU A 438 -30.05 -9.20 -20.93
N GLN A 439 -29.21 -8.39 -20.28
CA GLN A 439 -27.86 -8.77 -19.85
C GLN A 439 -27.83 -9.38 -18.45
N LEU A 440 -28.91 -9.29 -17.66
CA LEU A 440 -28.93 -9.69 -16.25
C LEU A 440 -28.60 -11.18 -16.05
N ALA A 441 -29.16 -12.05 -16.88
CA ALA A 441 -28.94 -13.50 -16.80
C ALA A 441 -27.47 -13.85 -17.10
N ALA A 442 -26.91 -13.29 -18.18
CA ALA A 442 -25.51 -13.49 -18.56
C ALA A 442 -24.55 -12.94 -17.50
N PHE A 443 -24.83 -11.74 -16.98
CA PHE A 443 -24.09 -11.15 -15.86
C PHE A 443 -24.07 -12.09 -14.64
N SER A 444 -25.25 -12.57 -14.23
CA SER A 444 -25.41 -13.45 -13.07
C SER A 444 -24.61 -14.75 -13.24
N ALA A 445 -24.69 -15.37 -14.43
CA ALA A 445 -23.92 -16.57 -14.75
C ALA A 445 -22.40 -16.34 -14.64
N VAL A 446 -21.89 -15.21 -15.15
CA VAL A 446 -20.47 -14.85 -15.08
C VAL A 446 -20.03 -14.64 -13.63
N VAL A 447 -20.83 -13.92 -12.83
CA VAL A 447 -20.50 -13.69 -11.41
C VAL A 447 -20.48 -15.01 -10.65
N MET A 448 -21.51 -15.85 -10.80
CA MET A 448 -21.59 -17.17 -10.16
C MET A 448 -20.39 -18.06 -10.52
N LYS A 449 -20.06 -18.15 -11.81
CA LYS A 449 -18.93 -18.94 -12.33
C LYS A 449 -17.61 -18.60 -11.62
N TYR A 450 -17.27 -17.31 -11.51
CA TYR A 450 -15.99 -16.91 -10.93
C TYR A 450 -16.02 -16.84 -9.40
N ALA A 451 -17.18 -16.58 -8.79
CA ALA A 451 -17.32 -16.60 -7.34
C ALA A 451 -17.11 -18.02 -6.77
N LEU A 452 -17.61 -19.04 -7.47
CA LEU A 452 -17.52 -20.45 -7.09
C LEU A 452 -16.30 -21.19 -7.69
N ALA A 453 -15.43 -20.51 -8.44
CA ALA A 453 -14.30 -21.15 -9.10
C ALA A 453 -13.25 -21.72 -8.12
N GLU A 454 -13.14 -21.15 -6.92
CA GLU A 454 -12.25 -21.64 -5.86
C GLU A 454 -13.10 -22.23 -4.73
N ASP A 455 -12.87 -23.48 -4.35
CA ASP A 455 -13.62 -24.17 -3.30
C ASP A 455 -15.16 -24.06 -3.49
N GLY A 456 -15.66 -24.20 -4.72
CA GLY A 456 -17.11 -24.10 -5.01
C GLY A 456 -17.95 -25.24 -4.46
N ASP A 457 -17.30 -26.37 -4.15
CA ASP A 457 -17.92 -27.59 -3.64
C ASP A 457 -17.91 -27.69 -2.11
N GLU A 458 -17.35 -26.69 -1.40
CA GLU A 458 -17.42 -26.68 0.07
C GLU A 458 -18.87 -26.53 0.55
N LYS A 459 -19.18 -27.13 1.71
CA LYS A 459 -20.53 -27.09 2.27
C LYS A 459 -20.97 -25.63 2.48
N GLY A 460 -22.09 -25.25 1.87
CA GLY A 460 -22.64 -23.90 1.99
C GLY A 460 -22.08 -22.89 0.98
N ALA A 461 -21.15 -23.26 0.07
CA ALA A 461 -20.59 -22.30 -0.88
C ALA A 461 -21.64 -21.77 -1.86
N LYS A 462 -22.49 -22.64 -2.41
CA LYS A 462 -23.52 -22.22 -3.39
C LYS A 462 -24.49 -21.19 -2.78
N GLU A 463 -24.74 -21.29 -1.47
CA GLU A 463 -25.66 -20.43 -0.73
C GLU A 463 -24.99 -19.14 -0.23
N ASN A 464 -23.72 -19.20 0.18
CA ASN A 464 -23.07 -18.11 0.93
C ASN A 464 -21.96 -17.38 0.15
N ARG A 465 -21.43 -17.96 -0.93
CA ARG A 465 -20.29 -17.37 -1.66
C ARG A 465 -20.68 -16.10 -2.40
N VAL A 466 -21.85 -16.12 -3.00
CA VAL A 466 -22.43 -14.97 -3.67
C VAL A 466 -23.94 -14.98 -3.50
N LYS A 467 -24.50 -13.81 -3.20
CA LYS A 467 -25.94 -13.58 -3.19
C LYS A 467 -26.26 -12.47 -4.18
N LEU A 468 -27.10 -12.79 -5.17
CA LEU A 468 -27.65 -11.85 -6.13
C LEU A 468 -29.10 -11.58 -5.73
N VAL A 469 -29.44 -10.31 -5.55
CA VAL A 469 -30.81 -9.88 -5.27
C VAL A 469 -31.20 -8.84 -6.30
N ASP A 470 -32.13 -9.19 -7.17
CA ASP A 470 -32.65 -8.26 -8.15
C ASP A 470 -33.51 -7.22 -7.43
N ILE A 471 -33.24 -5.96 -7.73
CA ILE A 471 -33.86 -4.83 -7.03
C ILE A 471 -35.06 -4.36 -7.84
N ASP A 472 -36.21 -4.49 -7.21
CA ASP A 472 -37.45 -3.86 -7.62
C ASP A 472 -37.41 -2.37 -7.24
N LEU A 473 -37.29 -1.51 -8.25
CA LEU A 473 -37.21 -0.06 -8.08
C LEU A 473 -38.53 0.55 -7.57
N GLU A 474 -39.66 -0.16 -7.66
CA GLU A 474 -40.95 0.28 -7.12
C GLU A 474 -41.05 0.07 -5.61
N LYS A 475 -40.38 -0.96 -5.08
CA LYS A 475 -40.39 -1.30 -3.64
C LYS A 475 -39.38 -0.52 -2.80
N GLY A 476 -38.46 0.21 -3.45
CA GLY A 476 -37.51 1.07 -2.77
C GLY A 476 -36.37 1.53 -3.67
N SER A 477 -35.76 2.67 -3.34
CA SER A 477 -34.63 3.18 -4.12
C SER A 477 -33.40 2.28 -3.99
N ALA A 478 -32.76 1.97 -5.11
CA ALA A 478 -31.46 1.29 -5.15
C ALA A 478 -30.39 2.02 -4.31
N THR A 479 -30.48 3.36 -4.28
CA THR A 479 -29.68 4.21 -3.40
C THR A 479 -29.91 3.87 -1.93
N GLY A 480 -31.14 3.61 -1.50
CA GLY A 480 -31.47 3.20 -0.13
C GLY A 480 -30.78 1.90 0.28
N TYR A 481 -30.74 0.89 -0.60
CA TYR A 481 -30.09 -0.39 -0.33
C TYR A 481 -28.60 -0.24 0.01
N ILE A 482 -27.85 0.57 -0.75
CA ILE A 482 -26.43 0.78 -0.50
C ILE A 482 -26.13 1.88 0.54
N ALA A 483 -27.08 2.79 0.80
CA ALA A 483 -26.94 3.89 1.76
C ALA A 483 -26.68 3.39 3.20
N LYS A 484 -27.31 2.28 3.59
CA LYS A 484 -27.07 1.61 4.88
C LYS A 484 -25.58 1.27 5.04
N TYR A 485 -25.00 0.65 4.03
CA TYR A 485 -23.60 0.23 4.01
C TYR A 485 -22.64 1.43 3.94
N ILE A 486 -23.00 2.49 3.21
CA ILE A 486 -22.23 3.75 3.21
C ILE A 486 -22.20 4.37 4.61
N SER A 487 -23.35 4.50 5.26
CA SER A 487 -23.47 5.13 6.59
C SER A 487 -22.73 4.33 7.66
N LYS A 488 -22.89 3.00 7.67
CA LYS A 488 -22.22 2.07 8.59
C LYS A 488 -20.69 2.15 8.53
N ASN A 489 -20.12 2.44 7.35
CA ASN A 489 -18.67 2.43 7.12
C ASN A 489 -17.98 3.77 7.32
N ILE A 490 -18.74 4.86 7.46
CA ILE A 490 -18.20 6.22 7.51
C ILE A 490 -18.26 6.78 8.92
N ASP A 491 -19.45 6.90 9.49
CA ASP A 491 -19.67 7.56 10.79
C ASP A 491 -20.69 6.87 11.68
N GLY A 492 -21.47 5.91 11.15
CA GLY A 492 -22.57 5.27 11.89
C GLY A 492 -23.73 6.21 12.20
N GLN A 493 -23.69 7.48 11.75
CA GLN A 493 -24.73 8.47 12.03
C GLN A 493 -25.99 8.18 11.20
N GLY A 494 -27.14 8.18 11.87
CA GLY A 494 -28.45 7.85 11.29
C GLY A 494 -28.79 6.36 11.32
N LEU A 495 -28.09 5.56 12.13
CA LEU A 495 -28.44 4.17 12.44
C LEU A 495 -28.71 4.05 13.94
N ASP A 496 -29.89 3.57 14.31
CA ASP A 496 -30.27 3.38 15.73
C ASP A 496 -29.43 2.28 16.41
N ALA A 497 -28.96 1.29 15.63
CA ALA A 497 -28.06 0.24 16.07
C ALA A 497 -27.21 -0.34 14.91
N ASP A 498 -26.10 -1.01 15.25
CA ASP A 498 -25.39 -1.93 14.33
C ASP A 498 -26.31 -3.13 14.00
N ILE A 499 -25.95 -3.92 12.97
CA ILE A 499 -26.72 -5.09 12.51
C ILE A 499 -27.05 -6.07 13.64
N ASP A 500 -26.22 -6.12 14.69
CA ASP A 500 -26.40 -6.98 15.86
C ASP A 500 -26.98 -6.24 17.10
N GLY A 501 -27.52 -5.02 16.96
CA GLY A 501 -28.06 -4.26 18.09
C GLY A 501 -27.03 -3.43 18.88
N GLY A 502 -25.74 -3.45 18.47
CA GLY A 502 -24.66 -2.73 19.15
C GLY A 502 -24.55 -1.24 18.79
N ASN A 503 -23.66 -0.50 19.47
CA ASN A 503 -23.44 0.93 19.19
C ASN A 503 -22.85 1.17 17.78
N ALA A 504 -23.63 1.82 16.91
CA ALA A 504 -23.26 2.05 15.51
C ALA A 504 -21.99 2.90 15.33
N THR A 505 -21.74 3.86 16.23
CA THR A 505 -20.53 4.71 16.20
C THR A 505 -19.28 3.89 16.50
N VAL A 506 -19.33 3.00 17.50
CA VAL A 506 -18.20 2.12 17.84
C VAL A 506 -17.94 1.14 16.70
N ALA A 507 -18.99 0.59 16.09
CA ALA A 507 -18.86 -0.26 14.91
C ALA A 507 -18.17 0.47 13.75
N ALA A 508 -18.58 1.70 13.42
CA ALA A 508 -17.96 2.51 12.38
C ALA A 508 -16.47 2.79 12.67
N GLN A 509 -16.11 3.10 13.91
CA GLN A 509 -14.70 3.30 14.31
C GLN A 509 -13.85 2.03 14.12
N ARG A 510 -14.40 0.85 14.44
CA ARG A 510 -13.74 -0.45 14.23
C ARG A 510 -13.57 -0.77 12.74
N VAL A 511 -14.60 -0.53 11.94
CA VAL A 511 -14.54 -0.67 10.48
C VAL A 511 -13.47 0.26 9.88
N GLU A 512 -13.40 1.52 10.34
CA GLU A 512 -12.35 2.46 9.91
C GLU A 512 -10.95 1.99 10.32
N ALA A 513 -10.80 1.50 11.56
CA ALA A 513 -9.54 0.97 12.08
C ALA A 513 -9.07 -0.26 11.28
N TRP A 514 -9.98 -1.18 10.97
CA TRP A 514 -9.78 -2.33 10.09
C TRP A 514 -9.33 -1.91 8.69
N ALA A 515 -10.08 -1.03 8.02
CA ALA A 515 -9.77 -0.57 6.68
C ALA A 515 -8.40 0.12 6.63
N SER A 516 -8.10 0.94 7.65
CA SER A 516 -6.80 1.58 7.82
C SER A 516 -5.67 0.59 8.11
N CYS A 517 -5.92 -0.51 8.83
CA CYS A 517 -4.91 -1.52 9.17
C CYS A 517 -4.45 -2.26 7.91
N TRP A 518 -5.42 -2.73 7.16
CA TRP A 518 -5.19 -3.58 6.02
C TRP A 518 -4.99 -2.79 4.72
N GLY A 519 -5.25 -1.48 4.73
CA GLY A 519 -5.14 -0.61 3.56
C GLY A 519 -6.23 -0.92 2.52
N ILE A 520 -7.45 -1.18 2.99
CA ILE A 520 -8.58 -1.58 2.15
C ILE A 520 -9.35 -0.34 1.73
N ARG A 521 -9.49 -0.15 0.41
CA ARG A 521 -10.37 0.88 -0.15
C ARG A 521 -11.81 0.40 0.03
N GLN A 522 -12.57 1.05 0.91
CA GLN A 522 -13.97 0.69 1.17
C GLN A 522 -14.89 0.96 -0.02
N PHE A 523 -14.84 2.17 -0.60
CA PHE A 523 -15.78 2.58 -1.66
C PHE A 523 -15.13 2.69 -3.04
N GLN A 524 -15.77 2.10 -4.05
CA GLN A 524 -15.33 2.11 -5.43
C GLN A 524 -16.52 2.25 -6.38
N GLN A 525 -16.54 3.33 -7.16
CA GLN A 525 -17.48 3.47 -8.28
C GLN A 525 -17.07 2.51 -9.40
N ILE A 526 -18.06 1.93 -10.06
CA ILE A 526 -17.95 1.03 -11.21
C ILE A 526 -18.66 1.73 -12.38
N GLY A 527 -17.99 1.82 -13.53
CA GLY A 527 -18.50 2.54 -14.70
C GLY A 527 -18.63 4.07 -14.51
N GLY A 528 -19.17 4.74 -15.53
CA GLY A 528 -19.50 6.17 -15.52
C GLY A 528 -18.31 7.13 -15.60
N ALA A 529 -18.63 8.42 -15.49
CA ALA A 529 -17.64 9.50 -15.58
C ALA A 529 -16.68 9.56 -14.37
N PRO A 530 -15.44 10.03 -14.58
CA PRO A 530 -14.44 10.12 -13.50
C PRO A 530 -14.73 11.25 -12.51
N VAL A 531 -14.42 11.01 -11.23
CA VAL A 531 -14.62 12.00 -10.16
C VAL A 531 -13.56 13.12 -10.17
N THR A 532 -12.41 12.93 -10.83
CA THR A 532 -11.35 13.95 -10.85
C THR A 532 -11.80 15.21 -11.59
N PRO A 533 -12.26 15.16 -12.86
CA PRO A 533 -12.79 16.35 -13.54
C PRO A 533 -14.00 16.96 -12.81
N TRP A 534 -14.93 16.14 -12.30
CA TRP A 534 -16.03 16.59 -11.45
C TRP A 534 -15.57 17.50 -10.30
N ARG A 535 -14.53 17.10 -9.57
CA ARG A 535 -14.00 17.89 -8.45
C ARG A 535 -13.25 19.14 -8.91
N GLU A 536 -12.60 19.11 -10.06
CA GLU A 536 -11.86 20.25 -10.58
C GLU A 536 -12.79 21.30 -11.21
N LEU A 537 -13.88 20.89 -11.87
CA LEU A 537 -14.93 21.80 -12.37
C LEU A 537 -15.54 22.64 -11.25
N ARG A 538 -15.80 22.02 -10.09
CA ARG A 538 -16.34 22.70 -8.89
C ARG A 538 -15.36 23.65 -8.19
N ARG A 539 -14.11 23.72 -8.66
CA ARG A 539 -13.13 24.74 -8.20
C ARG A 539 -13.20 26.00 -9.03
N LEU A 540 -13.74 25.92 -10.24
CA LEU A 540 -13.89 27.07 -11.12
C LEU A 540 -15.03 27.95 -10.61
N LYS A 541 -14.74 29.25 -10.49
CA LYS A 541 -15.79 30.27 -10.49
C LYS A 541 -16.42 30.30 -11.91
N ALA A 542 -17.56 30.98 -12.06
CA ALA A 542 -18.26 31.09 -13.35
C ALA A 542 -17.25 31.34 -14.49
N ASP A 543 -17.33 30.51 -15.54
CA ASP A 543 -16.36 30.57 -16.63
C ASP A 543 -16.70 31.73 -17.55
N ASN A 544 -15.72 32.58 -17.84
CA ASN A 544 -15.85 33.68 -18.80
C ASN A 544 -15.60 33.22 -20.25
N SER A 545 -15.30 31.93 -20.49
CA SER A 545 -14.92 31.37 -21.80
C SER A 545 -16.01 31.41 -22.88
N LYS A 546 -17.28 31.66 -22.50
CA LYS A 546 -18.46 31.65 -23.38
C LYS A 546 -18.73 30.31 -24.12
N ASP A 547 -18.02 29.22 -23.79
CA ASP A 547 -18.31 27.90 -24.38
C ASP A 547 -19.46 27.23 -23.63
N GLU A 548 -20.61 27.14 -24.32
CA GLU A 548 -21.85 26.60 -23.74
C GLU A 548 -21.73 25.12 -23.32
N GLN A 549 -20.98 24.31 -24.07
CA GLN A 549 -20.83 22.89 -23.77
C GLN A 549 -19.98 22.67 -22.52
N PHE A 550 -18.87 23.41 -22.41
CA PHE A 550 -18.05 23.38 -21.20
C PHE A 550 -18.82 23.89 -19.98
N GLU A 551 -19.51 25.03 -20.12
CA GLU A 551 -20.24 25.65 -19.04
C GLU A 551 -21.41 24.79 -18.56
N ALA A 552 -22.11 24.08 -19.47
CA ALA A 552 -23.12 23.10 -19.10
C ALA A 552 -22.56 21.98 -18.19
N VAL A 553 -21.37 21.46 -18.51
CA VAL A 553 -20.72 20.41 -17.70
C VAL A 553 -20.28 20.98 -16.34
N ARG A 554 -19.74 22.21 -16.32
CA ARG A 554 -19.35 22.90 -15.08
C ARG A 554 -20.55 23.15 -14.18
N LEU A 555 -21.66 23.65 -14.73
CA LEU A 555 -22.90 23.92 -14.00
C LEU A 555 -23.53 22.64 -13.44
N ALA A 556 -23.53 21.55 -14.21
CA ALA A 556 -23.98 20.25 -13.72
C ALA A 556 -23.14 19.80 -12.51
N ALA A 557 -21.81 19.95 -12.60
CA ALA A 557 -20.91 19.62 -11.50
C ALA A 557 -21.13 20.50 -10.27
N ASP A 558 -21.27 21.82 -10.45
CA ASP A 558 -21.45 22.80 -9.37
C ASP A 558 -22.76 22.60 -8.60
N LYS A 559 -23.86 22.32 -9.32
CA LYS A 559 -25.18 22.01 -8.74
C LYS A 559 -25.25 20.64 -8.06
N GLY A 560 -24.23 19.81 -8.20
CA GLY A 560 -24.26 18.44 -7.70
C GLY A 560 -25.14 17.50 -8.53
N ASP A 561 -25.43 17.85 -9.79
CA ASP A 561 -26.18 17.02 -10.73
C ASP A 561 -25.25 16.01 -11.41
N TRP A 562 -25.09 14.87 -10.75
CA TRP A 562 -24.24 13.80 -11.26
C TRP A 562 -24.75 13.18 -12.56
N LYS A 563 -26.08 13.11 -12.73
CA LYS A 563 -26.70 12.54 -13.93
C LYS A 563 -26.30 13.34 -15.17
N SER A 564 -26.63 14.63 -15.15
CA SER A 564 -26.35 15.53 -16.28
C SER A 564 -24.85 15.60 -16.56
N TYR A 565 -24.02 15.62 -15.52
CA TYR A 565 -22.57 15.56 -15.68
C TYR A 565 -22.10 14.32 -16.44
N VAL A 566 -22.59 13.12 -16.09
CA VAL A 566 -22.20 11.89 -16.78
C VAL A 566 -22.66 11.92 -18.24
N GLN A 567 -23.89 12.35 -18.51
CA GLN A 567 -24.44 12.45 -19.87
C GLN A 567 -23.60 13.40 -20.74
N LEU A 568 -23.33 14.62 -20.25
CA LEU A 568 -22.54 15.62 -20.98
C LEU A 568 -21.08 15.22 -21.18
N MET A 569 -20.51 14.37 -20.32
CA MET A 569 -19.15 13.85 -20.46
C MET A 569 -19.02 12.73 -21.52
N GLY A 570 -20.12 12.34 -22.17
CA GLY A 570 -20.19 11.29 -23.19
C GLY A 570 -20.95 10.03 -22.76
N GLY A 571 -21.60 10.05 -21.60
CA GLY A 571 -22.42 8.95 -21.10
C GLY A 571 -21.65 7.87 -20.32
N VAL A 572 -22.38 6.83 -19.89
CA VAL A 572 -21.91 5.81 -18.94
C VAL A 572 -20.76 4.95 -19.49
N SER A 573 -20.85 4.62 -20.77
CA SER A 573 -19.93 3.70 -21.46
C SER A 573 -18.79 4.42 -22.20
N CYS A 574 -18.64 5.74 -22.00
CA CYS A 574 -17.61 6.53 -22.66
C CYS A 574 -16.20 6.07 -22.24
N LYS A 575 -15.33 5.81 -23.23
CA LYS A 575 -13.94 5.46 -22.96
C LYS A 575 -13.20 6.70 -22.46
N ARG A 576 -12.21 6.51 -21.57
CA ARG A 576 -11.44 7.62 -20.97
C ARG A 576 -10.79 8.57 -21.98
N LYS A 577 -10.41 8.07 -23.16
CA LYS A 577 -9.79 8.86 -24.22
C LYS A 577 -10.80 9.75 -24.97
N ASP A 578 -12.07 9.36 -24.93
CA ASP A 578 -13.18 9.98 -25.67
C ASP A 578 -14.02 10.89 -24.75
N LEU A 579 -13.63 11.03 -23.48
CA LEU A 579 -14.25 11.96 -22.53
C LEU A 579 -14.07 13.40 -23.00
N LEU A 580 -15.15 14.18 -22.96
CA LEU A 580 -15.18 15.59 -23.31
C LEU A 580 -14.14 16.41 -22.53
N ILE A 581 -14.09 16.23 -21.22
CA ILE A 581 -13.15 16.91 -20.32
C ILE A 581 -12.26 15.88 -19.63
N ARG A 582 -10.95 16.11 -19.66
CA ARG A 582 -9.95 15.23 -19.04
C ARG A 582 -9.13 15.97 -17.99
N PRO A 583 -8.54 15.29 -17.00
CA PRO A 583 -7.63 15.93 -16.07
C PRO A 583 -6.34 16.37 -16.78
N TYR A 584 -5.92 17.62 -16.57
CA TYR A 584 -4.65 18.17 -17.05
C TYR A 584 -3.58 18.05 -15.96
N TYR A 585 -2.48 17.38 -16.33
CA TYR A 585 -1.31 17.19 -15.49
C TYR A 585 -0.11 17.89 -16.09
N GLU A 586 0.66 18.58 -15.26
CA GLU A 586 1.84 19.34 -15.68
C GLU A 586 3.10 18.76 -15.04
N VAL A 587 4.21 18.79 -15.79
CA VAL A 587 5.55 18.45 -15.29
C VAL A 587 5.95 19.50 -14.26
N GLN A 588 6.40 19.06 -13.10
CA GLN A 588 6.95 19.99 -12.13
C GLN A 588 8.39 20.33 -12.47
N ALA A 589 8.71 21.62 -12.57
CA ALA A 589 10.07 22.11 -12.62
C ALA A 589 10.33 23.01 -11.40
N ASP A 590 11.58 23.02 -10.94
CA ASP A 590 12.06 24.01 -10.00
C ASP A 590 12.16 25.37 -10.70
N GLN A 591 11.50 26.39 -10.15
CA GLN A 591 11.38 27.70 -10.80
C GLN A 591 12.70 28.48 -10.85
N GLN A 592 13.66 28.16 -9.97
CA GLN A 592 14.94 28.86 -9.90
C GLN A 592 15.99 28.17 -10.77
N THR A 593 16.02 26.84 -10.75
CA THR A 593 17.06 26.05 -11.43
C THR A 593 16.63 25.51 -12.79
N GLY A 594 15.32 25.56 -13.11
CA GLY A 594 14.75 24.96 -14.31
C GLY A 594 14.76 23.43 -14.32
N LEU A 595 15.23 22.78 -13.25
CA LEU A 595 15.35 21.33 -13.18
C LEU A 595 13.98 20.67 -13.04
N ILE A 596 13.73 19.65 -13.86
CA ILE A 596 12.53 18.82 -13.76
C ILE A 596 12.56 18.07 -12.44
N LYS A 597 11.51 18.22 -11.63
CA LYS A 597 11.33 17.45 -10.40
C LYS A 597 11.07 16.00 -10.75
N THR A 598 11.79 15.14 -10.03
CA THR A 598 11.67 13.70 -10.15
C THR A 598 11.18 13.09 -8.85
N SER A 599 10.74 11.84 -8.93
CA SER A 599 10.32 11.06 -7.78
C SER A 599 11.50 10.95 -6.82
N TRP A 600 11.22 11.08 -5.52
CA TRP A 600 12.24 11.12 -4.47
C TRP A 600 13.28 9.98 -4.52
N PHE A 601 12.89 8.80 -5.01
CA PHE A 601 13.77 7.61 -5.03
C PHE A 601 14.16 7.17 -6.43
N ASP A 602 13.21 7.13 -7.36
CA ASP A 602 13.36 6.41 -8.63
C ASP A 602 13.76 7.34 -9.80
N ASP A 603 14.03 8.62 -9.54
CA ASP A 603 14.40 9.63 -10.53
C ASP A 603 13.41 9.77 -11.71
N GLN A 604 12.16 9.33 -11.53
CA GLN A 604 11.09 9.42 -12.53
C GLN A 604 10.46 10.81 -12.55
N ILE A 605 10.16 11.35 -13.73
CA ILE A 605 9.47 12.65 -13.86
C ILE A 605 8.14 12.63 -13.10
N THR A 606 7.92 13.65 -12.26
CA THR A 606 6.68 13.81 -11.50
C THR A 606 5.71 14.75 -12.19
N PHE A 607 4.47 14.29 -12.33
CA PHE A 607 3.36 15.06 -12.86
C PHE A 607 2.40 15.47 -11.74
N LYS A 608 1.94 16.72 -11.74
CA LYS A 608 0.96 17.23 -10.77
C LYS A 608 -0.32 17.67 -11.48
N LEU A 609 -1.47 17.32 -10.91
CA LEU A 609 -2.77 17.79 -11.40
C LEU A 609 -2.81 19.32 -11.29
N LYS A 610 -3.03 19.99 -12.42
CA LYS A 610 -3.11 21.46 -12.52
C LYS A 610 -4.50 21.96 -12.92
N GLY A 611 -5.28 21.13 -13.61
CA GLY A 611 -6.68 21.40 -13.85
C GLY A 611 -7.31 20.47 -14.87
N LEU A 612 -7.90 21.06 -15.90
CA LEU A 612 -8.70 20.37 -16.91
C LEU A 612 -8.11 20.57 -18.31
N LEU A 613 -8.32 19.59 -19.17
CA LEU A 613 -8.02 19.61 -20.60
C LEU A 613 -9.34 19.49 -21.35
N TYR A 614 -9.64 20.48 -22.18
CA TYR A 614 -10.88 20.58 -22.95
C TYR A 614 -10.57 21.20 -24.33
N ALA A 615 -11.03 20.57 -25.42
CA ALA A 615 -10.79 21.02 -26.79
C ALA A 615 -9.32 21.40 -27.11
N GLY A 616 -8.36 20.63 -26.58
CA GLY A 616 -6.92 20.89 -26.75
C GLY A 616 -6.35 22.03 -25.89
N ARG A 617 -7.17 22.72 -25.11
CA ARG A 617 -6.78 23.82 -24.22
C ARG A 617 -6.71 23.36 -22.76
N SER A 618 -5.70 23.82 -22.04
CA SER A 618 -5.58 23.62 -20.60
C SER A 618 -6.32 24.71 -19.82
N ILE A 619 -7.23 24.32 -18.94
CA ILE A 619 -7.96 25.20 -18.04
C ILE A 619 -7.41 24.98 -16.63
N ILE A 620 -6.74 26.00 -16.09
CA ILE A 620 -6.06 25.90 -14.79
C ILE A 620 -7.06 26.14 -13.65
N THR A 621 -7.28 25.12 -12.84
CA THR A 621 -8.20 25.16 -11.69
C THR A 621 -7.45 25.34 -10.36
N ARG A 622 -6.12 25.19 -10.37
CA ARG A 622 -5.24 25.25 -9.19
C ARG A 622 -4.27 26.41 -9.32
N LEU A 623 -4.78 27.60 -9.02
CA LEU A 623 -4.10 28.88 -9.19
C LEU A 623 -3.00 29.13 -8.14
N HIS A 624 -3.25 28.72 -6.89
CA HIS A 624 -2.33 29.02 -5.79
C HIS A 624 -1.32 27.90 -5.56
N GLN A 625 -0.10 28.30 -5.20
CA GLN A 625 0.91 27.41 -4.67
C GLN A 625 0.89 27.50 -3.14
N TRP A 626 0.71 26.36 -2.48
CA TRP A 626 0.61 26.30 -1.02
C TRP A 626 1.89 25.74 -0.44
N ARG A 627 2.50 26.49 0.49
CA ARG A 627 3.63 26.02 1.31
C ARG A 627 3.14 25.71 2.73
N LEU A 628 3.74 24.71 3.36
CA LEU A 628 3.46 24.35 4.74
C LEU A 628 4.26 25.25 5.70
N GLU A 629 3.63 25.64 6.80
CA GLU A 629 4.20 26.42 7.89
C GLU A 629 3.76 25.78 9.21
N GLN A 630 4.69 25.47 10.12
CA GLN A 630 4.33 25.03 11.47
C GLN A 630 4.29 26.22 12.42
N ALA A 631 3.36 26.20 13.38
CA ALA A 631 3.36 27.17 14.47
C ALA A 631 4.74 27.17 15.17
N VAL A 632 5.32 28.35 15.33
CA VAL A 632 6.65 28.54 15.97
C VAL A 632 6.59 27.97 17.39
N GLY A 633 7.42 26.96 17.70
CA GLY A 633 7.45 26.37 19.04
C GLY A 633 8.19 25.03 19.24
N ARG A 634 8.53 24.28 18.18
CA ARG A 634 9.49 23.15 18.21
C ARG A 634 9.90 22.82 16.78
N SER A 635 11.16 23.04 16.44
CA SER A 635 11.70 22.72 15.12
C SER A 635 11.61 21.21 14.84
N SER A 636 10.96 20.84 13.74
CA SER A 636 11.21 19.56 13.08
C SER A 636 11.74 19.85 11.68
N PRO A 637 12.97 19.44 11.33
CA PRO A 637 13.47 19.58 9.98
C PRO A 637 12.76 18.53 9.15
N LEU A 638 11.98 18.94 8.15
CA LEU A 638 11.65 18.22 6.90
C LEU A 638 10.37 18.81 6.31
N LEU A 639 10.53 19.90 5.56
CA LEU A 639 9.49 20.43 4.69
C LEU A 639 9.79 20.01 3.24
N GLY A 640 8.97 19.09 2.73
CA GLY A 640 8.81 18.90 1.30
C GLY A 640 7.72 19.84 0.79
N VAL A 641 8.06 20.63 -0.22
CA VAL A 641 7.12 21.46 -0.99
C VAL A 641 6.10 20.55 -1.67
N LEU A 642 4.80 20.74 -1.42
CA LEU A 642 3.70 19.95 -2.03
C LEU A 642 3.34 20.44 -3.43
#